data_AF-A0A9P9D4H8-F1
#
_entry.id   AF-A0A9P9D4H8-F1
#
_cell.length_a   1.000
_cell.length_b   1.000
_cell.length_c   1.000
_cell.angle_alpha   90.00
_cell.angle_beta   90.00
_cell.angle_gamma   90.00
#
_symmetry.space_group_name_H-M   'P 1'
#
loop_
_entity.id
_entity.type
_entity.pdbx_description
1 polymer ?
#
loop_
_entity_poly.entity_id
_entity_poly.type
_entity_poly.pdbx_seq_one_letter_code
_entity_poly.pdbx_strand_id
1 'polypeptide(L)'
;MAFRHSAWLIFWSILWSHIHYAVAELDPIVVKGSYFFYRTNGTQFHVRGISYKDGLTQTASKSPVDTLANGAACKRDIPFLLQLRVNVVRVSNIDVSKDHKECLDAFADAGIYIMAEMRSPTQWMEPKPEWTRWDVPLFQQYISVAEQLSNFTNVLGFVLGDTGDRAENSPGLPFFKAAIRDIREHVKQKNMREVPIGWVLGSPFLALKTTEQLDYMTCEEPRVNFLAVGLREVDDNGCTRDLRINETTSIYKNTPVPAFLYDHGCVNRNATGDLRKFGQISRLYSQDVASVLSGGILQTYFRKAEFDDSFGLVNVNNGIIEPVPGFEALSSAMATANPTPSNSAEYNPLVTFASCPTSAPNSKWKTGSKLPPKPHPRLCSCMMESLKCVAKESAMRSVGHSQYQTMVSSLCTNPLSDDCIGIQRDGGLGEYGAFSVCNMTESWSWLANRHTLRSGDQSCNLNNTVSLRPAPPAPGPECSFLLQQAGLNGEKAVTATFTGSSATGSPSNASGGSSGSGNSGGSSSSLSAGAKAGIAIGALGGVALILGAMLIVLRRRKNALKQKTPISEAPSSSDDPSALPPVYYRYDISEAHGSDPGVKGVRHGTQELHSSWGPHMMGDNTFVAELPAGGGSKNASVTRLSPAEIDGEGAMRSKYGEGVVGNATTGSELSPVQVSPSEENGDLTTTRKEEK
;
A
#
# COMPACT_ATOMS: atom_id res chain seq x y z
N MET A 1 -50.95 -27.33 -39.20
CA MET A 1 -50.69 -25.96 -38.70
C MET A 1 -49.92 -25.94 -37.36
N ALA A 2 -49.95 -27.01 -36.54
CA ALA A 2 -49.24 -27.06 -35.25
C ALA A 2 -47.69 -27.16 -35.35
N PHE A 3 -47.13 -27.74 -36.41
CA PHE A 3 -45.67 -27.93 -36.55
C PHE A 3 -44.88 -26.64 -36.90
N ARG A 4 -45.54 -25.58 -37.37
CA ARG A 4 -44.88 -24.31 -37.73
C ARG A 4 -44.72 -23.35 -36.53
N HIS A 5 -45.48 -23.54 -35.45
CA HIS A 5 -45.34 -22.72 -34.24
C HIS A 5 -44.24 -23.21 -33.29
N SER A 6 -43.99 -24.52 -33.22
CA SER A 6 -42.95 -25.09 -32.37
C SER A 6 -41.53 -24.74 -32.85
N ALA A 7 -41.30 -24.71 -34.18
CA ALA A 7 -40.00 -24.33 -34.74
C ALA A 7 -39.68 -22.84 -34.55
N TRP A 8 -40.70 -21.97 -34.51
CA TRP A 8 -40.53 -20.52 -34.36
C TRP A 8 -40.16 -20.13 -32.91
N LEU A 9 -40.71 -20.85 -31.91
CA LEU A 9 -40.38 -20.64 -30.50
C LEU A 9 -38.99 -21.19 -30.12
N ILE A 10 -38.56 -22.30 -30.75
CA ILE A 10 -37.19 -22.85 -30.56
C ILE A 10 -36.14 -21.91 -31.20
N PHE A 11 -36.45 -21.32 -32.36
CA PHE A 11 -35.54 -20.37 -33.01
C PHE A 11 -35.34 -19.08 -32.19
N TRP A 12 -36.39 -18.58 -31.52
CA TRP A 12 -36.29 -17.40 -30.65
C TRP A 12 -35.61 -17.69 -29.30
N SER A 13 -35.79 -18.88 -28.73
CA SER A 13 -35.11 -19.28 -27.49
C SER A 13 -33.61 -19.54 -27.71
N ILE A 14 -33.20 -20.04 -28.88
CA ILE A 14 -31.78 -20.14 -29.26
C ILE A 14 -31.18 -18.75 -29.58
N LEU A 15 -31.96 -17.83 -30.17
CA LEU A 15 -31.50 -16.46 -30.46
C LEU A 15 -31.39 -15.58 -29.21
N TRP A 16 -32.17 -15.84 -28.16
CA TRP A 16 -32.05 -15.17 -26.85
C TRP A 16 -30.97 -15.79 -25.95
N SER A 17 -30.58 -17.05 -26.20
CA SER A 17 -29.51 -17.74 -25.47
C SER A 17 -28.08 -17.32 -25.86
N HIS A 18 -27.91 -16.51 -26.92
CA HIS A 18 -26.58 -16.17 -27.45
C HIS A 18 -26.30 -14.67 -27.64
N ILE A 19 -27.11 -13.79 -27.05
CA ILE A 19 -26.65 -12.42 -26.76
C ILE A 19 -25.81 -12.50 -25.48
N HIS A 20 -24.62 -13.10 -25.59
CA HIS A 20 -23.54 -12.66 -24.72
C HIS A 20 -23.33 -11.20 -25.09
N TYR A 21 -23.83 -10.29 -24.23
CA TYR A 21 -23.20 -8.98 -24.14
C TYR A 21 -21.73 -9.30 -23.90
N ALA A 22 -20.90 -9.17 -24.93
CA ALA A 22 -19.49 -8.95 -24.72
C ALA A 22 -19.45 -7.61 -24.00
N VAL A 23 -19.57 -7.64 -22.67
CA VAL A 23 -19.10 -6.56 -21.83
C VAL A 23 -17.64 -6.47 -22.20
N ALA A 24 -17.28 -5.43 -22.94
CA ALA A 24 -15.89 -5.18 -23.27
C ALA A 24 -15.20 -4.96 -21.93
N GLU A 25 -14.47 -5.96 -21.49
CA GLU A 25 -13.70 -5.94 -20.26
C GLU A 25 -12.79 -4.69 -20.28
N LEU A 26 -12.75 -3.93 -19.17
CA LEU A 26 -12.01 -2.67 -19.11
C LEU A 26 -10.54 -2.93 -19.47
N ASP A 27 -9.97 -2.12 -20.35
CA ASP A 27 -8.63 -2.38 -20.89
C ASP A 27 -7.56 -2.38 -19.77
N PRO A 28 -6.83 -3.49 -19.53
CA PRO A 28 -5.82 -3.53 -18.49
C PRO A 28 -4.75 -2.44 -18.68
N ILE A 29 -4.29 -1.88 -17.57
CA ILE A 29 -3.14 -0.97 -17.59
C ILE A 29 -1.84 -1.78 -17.48
N VAL A 30 -0.85 -1.41 -18.29
CA VAL A 30 0.49 -2.00 -18.32
C VAL A 30 1.56 -0.94 -18.08
N VAL A 31 2.73 -1.38 -17.60
CA VAL A 31 3.89 -0.52 -17.38
C VAL A 31 4.85 -0.65 -18.55
N LYS A 32 5.31 0.48 -19.08
CA LYS A 32 6.45 0.55 -20.01
C LYS A 32 7.31 1.74 -19.61
N GLY A 33 8.57 1.49 -19.26
CA GLY A 33 9.47 2.52 -18.70
C GLY A 33 8.80 3.28 -17.56
N SER A 34 8.86 4.61 -17.60
CA SER A 34 8.34 5.49 -16.55
C SER A 34 6.85 5.80 -16.66
N TYR A 35 6.10 5.17 -17.58
CA TYR A 35 4.68 5.47 -17.82
C TYR A 35 3.78 4.23 -17.73
N PHE A 36 2.52 4.50 -17.38
CA PHE A 36 1.40 3.57 -17.53
C PHE A 36 0.72 3.75 -18.89
N PHE A 37 0.24 2.66 -19.48
CA PHE A 37 -0.47 2.67 -20.75
C PHE A 37 -1.67 1.72 -20.73
N TYR A 38 -2.72 2.09 -21.45
CA TYR A 38 -3.78 1.17 -21.84
C TYR A 38 -3.19 0.06 -22.73
N ARG A 39 -3.41 -1.22 -22.39
CA ARG A 39 -2.79 -2.35 -23.08
C ARG A 39 -3.18 -2.43 -24.55
N THR A 40 -4.44 -2.17 -24.89
CA THR A 40 -4.93 -2.38 -26.27
C THR A 40 -4.61 -1.23 -27.22
N ASN A 41 -4.76 0.03 -26.77
CA ASN A 41 -4.60 1.21 -27.63
C ASN A 41 -3.28 1.97 -27.41
N GLY A 42 -2.55 1.65 -26.33
CA GLY A 42 -1.25 2.23 -26.05
C GLY A 42 -1.27 3.69 -25.62
N THR A 43 -2.42 4.29 -25.33
CA THR A 43 -2.51 5.68 -24.84
C THR A 43 -1.98 5.74 -23.40
N GLN A 44 -1.20 6.78 -23.07
CA GLN A 44 -0.68 6.98 -21.72
C GLN A 44 -1.82 7.16 -20.72
N PHE A 45 -1.78 6.39 -19.64
CA PHE A 45 -2.71 6.44 -18.54
C PHE A 45 -2.18 7.36 -17.44
N HIS A 46 -2.97 8.37 -17.07
CA HIS A 46 -2.68 9.25 -15.93
C HIS A 46 -3.64 8.91 -14.78
N VAL A 47 -3.07 8.68 -13.60
CA VAL A 47 -3.81 8.42 -12.37
C VAL A 47 -4.54 9.68 -11.93
N ARG A 48 -5.86 9.63 -11.94
CA ARG A 48 -6.80 10.60 -11.36
C ARG A 48 -7.50 9.93 -10.20
N GLY A 49 -6.80 9.85 -9.08
CA GLY A 49 -7.16 8.97 -8.00
C GLY A 49 -7.80 9.66 -6.81
N ILE A 50 -8.57 8.88 -6.05
CA ILE A 50 -9.02 9.26 -4.70
C ILE A 50 -8.89 8.07 -3.74
N SER A 51 -8.51 8.37 -2.50
CA SER A 51 -8.53 7.41 -1.38
C SER A 51 -9.99 7.06 -1.04
N TYR A 52 -10.37 5.80 -1.23
CA TYR A 52 -11.70 5.24 -1.02
C TYR A 52 -11.68 4.28 0.17
N LYS A 53 -11.43 4.84 1.35
CA LYS A 53 -11.42 4.13 2.63
C LYS A 53 -12.48 4.74 3.54
N ASP A 54 -13.50 3.96 3.86
CA ASP A 54 -14.49 4.34 4.87
C ASP A 54 -13.83 4.18 6.25
N GLY A 55 -14.24 5.01 7.21
CA GLY A 55 -13.63 5.05 8.53
C GLY A 55 -13.70 3.75 9.31
N LEU A 56 -13.10 3.76 10.51
CA LEU A 56 -13.11 2.65 11.44
C LEU A 56 -14.56 2.26 11.81
N THR A 57 -14.87 0.97 11.92
CA THR A 57 -16.18 0.52 12.41
C THR A 57 -16.51 1.15 13.76
N GLN A 58 -17.78 1.52 14.01
CA GLN A 58 -18.27 1.99 15.33
C GLN A 58 -18.29 0.88 16.41
N THR A 59 -17.54 -0.20 16.22
CA THR A 59 -17.35 -1.25 17.23
C THR A 59 -16.25 -0.84 18.21
N ALA A 60 -16.28 -1.40 19.42
CA ALA A 60 -15.29 -1.13 20.48
C ALA A 60 -13.82 -1.33 20.04
N SER A 61 -13.59 -2.04 18.93
CA SER A 61 -12.29 -2.39 18.39
C SER A 61 -11.85 -1.61 17.14
N LYS A 62 -12.55 -0.53 16.74
CA LYS A 62 -12.18 0.43 15.66
C LYS A 62 -11.29 -0.21 14.58
N SER A 63 -11.83 -1.15 13.81
CA SER A 63 -11.05 -1.87 12.80
C SER A 63 -11.26 -1.23 11.42
N PRO A 64 -10.21 -1.09 10.60
CA PRO A 64 -10.34 -0.63 9.23
C PRO A 64 -11.31 -1.51 8.43
N VAL A 65 -12.16 -0.87 7.62
CA VAL A 65 -13.19 -1.54 6.82
C VAL A 65 -12.65 -1.87 5.43
N ASP A 66 -13.02 -3.05 4.92
CA ASP A 66 -12.90 -3.38 3.50
C ASP A 66 -14.07 -2.73 2.73
N THR A 67 -13.76 -1.69 1.97
CA THR A 67 -14.77 -0.95 1.19
C THR A 67 -15.20 -1.68 -0.09
N LEU A 68 -14.40 -2.64 -0.58
CA LEU A 68 -14.73 -3.42 -1.78
C LEU A 68 -15.70 -4.57 -1.48
N ALA A 69 -15.77 -5.01 -0.23
CA ALA A 69 -16.71 -6.06 0.20
C ALA A 69 -18.18 -5.61 0.23
N ASN A 70 -18.48 -4.34 -0.06
CA ASN A 70 -19.83 -3.79 -0.07
C ASN A 70 -20.22 -3.25 -1.46
N GLY A 71 -20.69 -4.14 -2.34
CA GLY A 71 -21.09 -3.80 -3.71
C GLY A 71 -22.18 -2.73 -3.80
N ALA A 72 -23.14 -2.71 -2.88
CA ALA A 72 -24.19 -1.69 -2.83
C ALA A 72 -23.63 -0.29 -2.51
N ALA A 73 -22.68 -0.18 -1.58
CA ALA A 73 -21.99 1.08 -1.29
C ALA A 73 -21.15 1.54 -2.51
N CYS A 74 -20.41 0.64 -3.16
CA CYS A 74 -19.67 0.97 -4.37
C CYS A 74 -20.60 1.54 -5.47
N LYS A 75 -21.73 0.87 -5.74
CA LYS A 75 -22.72 1.33 -6.73
C LYS A 75 -23.34 2.68 -6.40
N ARG A 76 -23.62 2.93 -5.12
CA ARG A 76 -24.10 4.24 -4.63
C ARG A 76 -23.08 5.35 -4.89
N ASP A 77 -21.80 5.05 -4.74
CA ASP A 77 -20.73 6.05 -4.75
C ASP A 77 -20.19 6.35 -6.17
N ILE A 78 -20.34 5.42 -7.12
CA ILE A 78 -19.92 5.58 -8.52
C ILE A 78 -20.41 6.90 -9.16
N PRO A 79 -21.71 7.28 -9.08
CA PRO A 79 -22.17 8.54 -9.68
C PRO A 79 -21.43 9.79 -9.17
N PHE A 80 -20.95 9.77 -7.93
CA PHE A 80 -20.19 10.88 -7.33
C PHE A 80 -18.71 10.82 -7.72
N LEU A 81 -18.12 9.63 -7.76
CA LEU A 81 -16.75 9.43 -8.26
C LEU A 81 -16.61 9.89 -9.73
N LEU A 82 -17.62 9.61 -10.56
CA LEU A 82 -17.67 10.07 -11.95
C LEU A 82 -17.77 11.61 -12.06
N GLN A 83 -18.54 12.27 -11.18
CA GLN A 83 -18.59 13.74 -11.10
C GLN A 83 -17.24 14.38 -10.71
N LEU A 84 -16.44 13.66 -9.92
CA LEU A 84 -15.07 14.06 -9.58
C LEU A 84 -14.06 13.76 -10.70
N ARG A 85 -14.48 13.11 -11.79
CA ARG A 85 -13.62 12.65 -12.91
C ARG A 85 -12.50 11.72 -12.44
N VAL A 86 -12.78 10.92 -11.42
CA VAL A 86 -11.89 9.90 -10.88
C VAL A 86 -11.85 8.71 -11.83
N ASN A 87 -10.65 8.18 -12.08
CA ASN A 87 -10.43 6.94 -12.81
C ASN A 87 -9.71 5.87 -11.96
N VAL A 88 -9.26 6.20 -10.75
CA VAL A 88 -8.63 5.26 -9.82
C VAL A 88 -9.20 5.44 -8.42
N VAL A 89 -9.63 4.36 -7.78
CA VAL A 89 -9.85 4.34 -6.33
C VAL A 89 -8.71 3.58 -5.65
N ARG A 90 -8.14 4.18 -4.61
CA ARG A 90 -7.22 3.49 -3.71
C ARG A 90 -8.01 2.87 -2.56
N VAL A 91 -7.79 1.59 -2.30
CA VAL A 91 -8.38 0.87 -1.17
C VAL A 91 -7.29 0.33 -0.25
N SER A 92 -7.52 0.43 1.07
CA SER A 92 -6.45 0.23 2.05
C SER A 92 -6.48 -1.11 2.78
N ASN A 93 -7.56 -1.90 2.70
CA ASN A 93 -7.66 -3.20 3.36
C ASN A 93 -8.48 -4.15 2.50
N ILE A 94 -8.01 -5.40 2.38
CA ILE A 94 -8.71 -6.47 1.68
C ILE A 94 -8.92 -7.63 2.66
N ASP A 95 -10.18 -7.92 2.98
CA ASP A 95 -10.62 -9.09 3.72
C ASP A 95 -10.80 -10.26 2.74
N VAL A 96 -9.78 -11.10 2.65
CA VAL A 96 -9.75 -12.27 1.76
C VAL A 96 -10.82 -13.32 2.08
N SER A 97 -11.62 -13.15 3.14
CA SER A 97 -12.80 -13.99 3.39
C SER A 97 -14.08 -13.50 2.68
N LYS A 98 -14.05 -12.32 2.06
CA LYS A 98 -15.21 -11.68 1.40
C LYS A 98 -15.12 -11.79 -0.12
N ASP A 99 -16.29 -11.71 -0.76
CA ASP A 99 -16.38 -11.57 -2.21
C ASP A 99 -16.35 -10.08 -2.59
N HIS A 100 -15.50 -9.75 -3.56
CA HIS A 100 -15.28 -8.39 -4.05
C HIS A 100 -15.86 -8.18 -5.45
N LYS A 101 -16.37 -9.24 -6.09
CA LYS A 101 -16.75 -9.26 -7.49
C LYS A 101 -17.75 -8.16 -7.85
N GLU A 102 -18.81 -8.01 -7.04
CA GLU A 102 -19.87 -7.03 -7.33
C GLU A 102 -19.34 -5.60 -7.40
N CYS A 103 -18.44 -5.21 -6.48
CA CYS A 103 -17.86 -3.88 -6.44
C CYS A 103 -16.84 -3.68 -7.58
N LEU A 104 -15.98 -4.67 -7.82
CA LEU A 104 -14.97 -4.63 -8.89
C LEU A 104 -15.61 -4.53 -10.27
N ASP A 105 -16.67 -5.31 -10.53
CA ASP A 105 -17.43 -5.25 -11.77
C ASP A 105 -18.11 -3.88 -11.93
N ALA A 106 -18.74 -3.35 -10.87
CA ALA A 106 -19.38 -2.05 -10.93
C ALA A 106 -18.38 -0.92 -11.22
N PHE A 107 -17.19 -0.97 -10.62
CA PHE A 107 -16.12 -0.02 -10.94
C PHE A 107 -15.58 -0.22 -12.36
N ALA A 108 -15.45 -1.46 -12.84
CA ALA A 108 -15.02 -1.73 -14.21
C ALA A 108 -16.02 -1.16 -15.23
N ASP A 109 -17.32 -1.37 -15.01
CA ASP A 109 -18.41 -0.82 -15.82
C ASP A 109 -18.41 0.73 -15.85
N ALA A 110 -17.95 1.35 -14.78
CA ALA A 110 -17.78 2.80 -14.67
C ALA A 110 -16.42 3.31 -15.23
N GLY A 111 -15.53 2.43 -15.68
CA GLY A 111 -14.19 2.80 -16.15
C GLY A 111 -13.21 3.20 -15.03
N ILE A 112 -13.47 2.76 -13.80
CA ILE A 112 -12.68 3.03 -12.60
C ILE A 112 -11.77 1.84 -12.29
N TYR A 113 -10.50 2.13 -12.10
CA TYR A 113 -9.46 1.18 -11.74
C TYR A 113 -9.21 1.15 -10.22
N ILE A 114 -8.63 0.04 -9.75
CA ILE A 114 -8.34 -0.20 -8.34
C ILE A 114 -6.82 -0.21 -8.12
N MET A 115 -6.38 0.63 -7.19
CA MET A 115 -5.07 0.53 -6.56
C MET A 115 -5.25 -0.10 -5.18
N ALA A 116 -4.88 -1.36 -5.01
CA ALA A 116 -5.16 -2.13 -3.81
C ALA A 116 -3.94 -2.26 -2.90
N GLU A 117 -4.04 -1.79 -1.66
CA GLU A 117 -3.10 -2.20 -0.61
C GLU A 117 -3.38 -3.64 -0.20
N MET A 118 -2.34 -4.47 -0.18
CA MET A 118 -2.51 -5.92 0.05
C MET A 118 -2.74 -6.29 1.52
N ARG A 119 -2.77 -5.29 2.41
CA ARG A 119 -2.88 -5.50 3.86
C ARG A 119 -4.31 -5.84 4.30
N SER A 120 -4.42 -6.33 5.52
CA SER A 120 -5.65 -6.44 6.30
C SER A 120 -5.48 -5.78 7.66
N PRO A 121 -6.56 -5.62 8.46
CA PRO A 121 -6.46 -5.09 9.82
C PRO A 121 -5.49 -5.82 10.75
N THR A 122 -5.15 -7.08 10.44
CA THR A 122 -4.28 -7.93 11.27
C THR A 122 -2.97 -8.31 10.59
N GLN A 123 -2.85 -8.12 9.27
CA GLN A 123 -1.67 -8.49 8.49
C GLN A 123 -1.21 -7.31 7.62
N TRP A 124 -0.10 -6.69 8.01
CA TRP A 124 0.56 -5.64 7.24
C TRP A 124 2.07 -5.71 7.41
N MET A 125 2.79 -5.13 6.44
CA MET A 125 4.22 -4.93 6.53
C MET A 125 4.49 -3.77 7.50
N GLU A 126 5.15 -4.06 8.62
CA GLU A 126 5.48 -3.04 9.62
C GLU A 126 6.59 -2.12 9.09
N PRO A 127 6.42 -0.79 9.14
CA PRO A 127 7.41 0.16 8.63
C PRO A 127 8.67 0.25 9.52
N LYS A 128 8.55 -0.13 10.80
CA LYS A 128 9.68 -0.11 11.73
C LYS A 128 10.54 -1.37 11.55
N PRO A 129 11.84 -1.25 11.22
CA PRO A 129 12.68 -2.40 10.90
C PRO A 129 12.70 -3.50 11.96
N GLU A 130 12.65 -3.13 13.23
CA GLU A 130 12.64 -4.08 14.34
C GLU A 130 11.38 -4.97 14.37
N TRP A 131 10.30 -4.55 13.71
CA TRP A 131 9.02 -5.25 13.62
C TRP A 131 8.71 -5.73 12.20
N THR A 132 9.42 -5.22 11.19
CA THR A 132 9.28 -5.63 9.79
C THR A 132 9.54 -7.14 9.67
N ARG A 133 8.65 -7.81 8.95
CA ARG A 133 8.72 -9.25 8.76
C ARG A 133 8.10 -9.65 7.44
N TRP A 134 8.59 -10.76 6.91
CA TRP A 134 7.96 -11.46 5.81
C TRP A 134 7.76 -12.90 6.26
N ASP A 135 6.65 -13.13 6.95
CA ASP A 135 6.32 -14.40 7.60
C ASP A 135 5.14 -15.10 6.89
N VAL A 136 4.86 -16.33 7.32
CA VAL A 136 3.82 -17.16 6.70
C VAL A 136 2.44 -16.48 6.70
N PRO A 137 1.93 -15.90 7.81
CA PRO A 137 0.63 -15.21 7.80
C PRO A 137 0.58 -14.03 6.82
N LEU A 138 1.62 -13.20 6.78
CA LEU A 138 1.64 -12.04 5.88
C LEU A 138 1.75 -12.46 4.41
N PHE A 139 2.57 -13.47 4.11
CA PHE A 139 2.65 -14.06 2.78
C PHE A 139 1.31 -14.61 2.32
N GLN A 140 0.61 -15.36 3.18
CA GLN A 140 -0.72 -15.92 2.88
C GLN A 140 -1.75 -14.84 2.59
N GLN A 141 -1.76 -13.76 3.36
CA GLN A 141 -2.61 -12.59 3.08
C GLN A 141 -2.31 -12.05 1.67
N TYR A 142 -1.04 -11.78 1.35
CA TYR A 142 -0.69 -11.12 0.09
C TYR A 142 -0.98 -12.01 -1.13
N ILE A 143 -0.65 -13.31 -1.10
CA ILE A 143 -0.98 -14.19 -2.23
C ILE A 143 -2.49 -14.40 -2.37
N SER A 144 -3.26 -14.41 -1.29
CA SER A 144 -4.72 -14.54 -1.33
C SER A 144 -5.37 -13.32 -1.97
N VAL A 145 -4.89 -12.11 -1.67
CA VAL A 145 -5.31 -10.87 -2.36
C VAL A 145 -4.99 -10.96 -3.85
N ALA A 146 -3.78 -11.41 -4.21
CA ALA A 146 -3.40 -11.59 -5.61
C ALA A 146 -4.31 -12.60 -6.32
N GLU A 147 -4.62 -13.74 -5.70
CA GLU A 147 -5.50 -14.76 -6.27
C GLU A 147 -6.93 -14.26 -6.52
N GLN A 148 -7.49 -13.46 -5.61
CA GLN A 148 -8.84 -12.93 -5.77
C GLN A 148 -8.93 -11.79 -6.78
N LEU A 149 -7.94 -10.89 -6.80
CA LEU A 149 -8.05 -9.62 -7.52
C LEU A 149 -7.39 -9.63 -8.90
N SER A 150 -6.42 -10.52 -9.17
CA SER A 150 -5.64 -10.46 -10.43
C SER A 150 -6.49 -10.74 -11.68
N ASN A 151 -7.60 -11.46 -11.56
CA ASN A 151 -8.48 -11.76 -12.69
C ASN A 151 -9.30 -10.56 -13.17
N PHE A 152 -9.44 -9.51 -12.36
CA PHE A 152 -10.17 -8.30 -12.75
C PHE A 152 -9.24 -7.34 -13.46
N THR A 153 -9.54 -6.98 -14.71
CA THR A 153 -8.65 -6.12 -15.51
C THR A 153 -8.55 -4.68 -15.01
N ASN A 154 -9.56 -4.21 -14.29
CA ASN A 154 -9.54 -2.90 -13.65
C ASN A 154 -8.70 -2.85 -12.38
N VAL A 155 -8.09 -3.96 -11.93
CA VAL A 155 -7.07 -3.91 -10.87
C VAL A 155 -5.75 -3.45 -11.51
N LEU A 156 -5.46 -2.16 -11.32
CA LEU A 156 -4.32 -1.43 -11.87
C LEU A 156 -3.00 -1.83 -11.21
N GLY A 157 -3.00 -1.99 -9.89
CA GLY A 157 -1.77 -2.24 -9.15
C GLY A 157 -2.00 -2.69 -7.72
N PHE A 158 -1.03 -3.44 -7.20
CA PHE A 158 -0.92 -3.79 -5.79
C PHE A 158 0.14 -2.93 -5.10
N VAL A 159 -0.14 -2.54 -3.85
CA VAL A 159 0.79 -1.75 -3.02
C VAL A 159 1.11 -2.51 -1.74
N LEU A 160 2.41 -2.67 -1.45
CA LEU A 160 2.91 -3.45 -0.32
C LEU A 160 2.94 -2.68 1.01
N GLY A 161 2.83 -1.34 0.97
CA GLY A 161 2.98 -0.47 2.14
C GLY A 161 4.20 0.44 2.04
N ASP A 162 4.60 1.01 3.18
CA ASP A 162 5.66 2.03 3.34
C ASP A 162 6.73 1.53 4.34
N THR A 163 7.98 1.98 4.22
CA THR A 163 9.02 1.83 5.26
C THR A 163 9.03 2.99 6.26
N GLY A 164 8.11 3.94 6.15
CA GLY A 164 8.13 5.19 6.89
C GLY A 164 9.15 6.17 6.33
N ASP A 165 9.09 7.42 6.81
CA ASP A 165 9.82 8.54 6.22
C ASP A 165 11.31 8.60 6.63
N ARG A 166 11.87 7.64 7.38
CA ARG A 166 13.23 7.78 7.95
C ARG A 166 14.27 6.87 7.31
N ALA A 167 15.48 7.39 7.06
CA ALA A 167 16.57 6.63 6.44
C ALA A 167 17.03 5.42 7.28
N GLU A 168 16.97 5.53 8.60
CA GLU A 168 17.21 4.41 9.51
C GLU A 168 16.23 3.25 9.34
N ASN A 169 15.12 3.45 8.61
CA ASN A 169 14.16 2.38 8.29
C ASN A 169 14.56 1.55 7.05
N SER A 170 15.66 1.92 6.37
CA SER A 170 16.21 1.18 5.24
C SER A 170 16.45 -0.33 5.46
N PRO A 171 16.74 -0.85 6.68
CA PRO A 171 16.82 -2.29 6.92
C PRO A 171 15.49 -3.03 6.70
N GLY A 172 14.35 -2.34 6.59
CA GLY A 172 13.06 -2.96 6.24
C GLY A 172 12.90 -3.30 4.75
N LEU A 173 13.63 -2.65 3.86
CA LEU A 173 13.47 -2.78 2.39
C LEU A 173 13.69 -4.20 1.84
N PRO A 174 14.62 -5.03 2.35
CA PRO A 174 14.78 -6.41 1.87
C PRO A 174 13.51 -7.25 2.02
N PHE A 175 12.68 -7.00 3.05
CA PHE A 175 11.42 -7.70 3.24
C PHE A 175 10.41 -7.34 2.14
N PHE A 176 10.37 -6.09 1.70
CA PHE A 176 9.54 -5.66 0.56
C PHE A 176 10.03 -6.30 -0.75
N LYS A 177 11.35 -6.32 -1.02
CA LYS A 177 11.90 -7.02 -2.20
C LYS A 177 11.60 -8.52 -2.18
N ALA A 178 11.70 -9.18 -1.04
CA ALA A 178 11.29 -10.58 -0.90
C ALA A 178 9.79 -10.79 -1.16
N ALA A 179 8.93 -9.88 -0.67
CA ALA A 179 7.51 -9.94 -0.97
C ALA A 179 7.23 -9.86 -2.48
N ILE A 180 7.90 -8.97 -3.19
CA ILE A 180 7.81 -8.87 -4.66
C ILE A 180 8.23 -10.18 -5.33
N ARG A 181 9.37 -10.75 -4.92
CA ARG A 181 9.85 -12.05 -5.44
C ARG A 181 8.78 -13.12 -5.28
N ASP A 182 8.28 -13.28 -4.07
CA ASP A 182 7.43 -14.42 -3.69
C ASP A 182 6.01 -14.29 -4.25
N ILE A 183 5.45 -13.07 -4.30
CA ILE A 183 4.15 -12.82 -4.95
C ILE A 183 4.27 -13.10 -6.45
N ARG A 184 5.31 -12.58 -7.13
CA ARG A 184 5.49 -12.80 -8.57
C ARG A 184 5.69 -14.27 -8.90
N GLU A 185 6.46 -14.99 -8.08
CA GLU A 185 6.64 -16.43 -8.24
C GLU A 185 5.30 -17.16 -8.14
N HIS A 186 4.47 -16.82 -7.14
CA HIS A 186 3.13 -17.40 -6.96
C HIS A 186 2.19 -17.08 -8.14
N VAL A 187 2.16 -15.82 -8.58
CA VAL A 187 1.40 -15.35 -9.76
C VAL A 187 1.77 -16.15 -11.00
N LYS A 188 3.07 -16.37 -11.23
CA LYS A 188 3.56 -17.17 -12.36
C LYS A 188 3.21 -18.65 -12.23
N GLN A 189 3.39 -19.25 -11.05
CA GLN A 189 3.04 -20.65 -10.79
C GLN A 189 1.56 -20.94 -11.01
N LYS A 190 0.69 -19.97 -10.73
CA LYS A 190 -0.76 -20.06 -10.91
C LYS A 190 -1.24 -19.57 -12.28
N ASN A 191 -0.35 -19.14 -13.17
CA ASN A 191 -0.67 -18.57 -14.49
C ASN A 191 -1.70 -17.41 -14.40
N MET A 192 -1.54 -16.54 -13.40
CA MET A 192 -2.41 -15.39 -13.19
C MET A 192 -1.92 -14.18 -13.99
N ARG A 193 -2.80 -13.19 -14.21
CA ARG A 193 -2.40 -11.91 -14.79
C ARG A 193 -1.33 -11.26 -13.91
N GLU A 194 -0.22 -10.84 -14.52
CA GLU A 194 0.81 -10.07 -13.83
C GLU A 194 0.33 -8.63 -13.59
N VAL A 195 -0.24 -8.41 -12.40
CA VAL A 195 -0.60 -7.08 -11.91
C VAL A 195 0.67 -6.35 -11.45
N PRO A 196 0.91 -5.09 -11.85
CA PRO A 196 2.01 -4.29 -11.32
C PRO A 196 2.02 -4.23 -9.79
N ILE A 197 3.18 -4.43 -9.17
CA ILE A 197 3.38 -4.32 -7.72
C ILE A 197 4.27 -3.12 -7.44
N GLY A 198 3.79 -2.19 -6.62
CA GLY A 198 4.52 -1.01 -6.20
C GLY A 198 4.74 -0.94 -4.70
N TRP A 199 5.46 0.11 -4.31
CA TRP A 199 5.85 0.40 -2.95
C TRP A 199 5.66 1.88 -2.67
N VAL A 200 5.25 2.19 -1.43
CA VAL A 200 5.05 3.57 -0.99
C VAL A 200 6.37 4.10 -0.47
N LEU A 201 6.81 5.23 -1.02
CA LEU A 201 7.90 6.02 -0.47
C LEU A 201 7.29 7.18 0.33
N GLY A 202 7.83 7.41 1.52
CA GLY A 202 7.54 8.58 2.33
C GLY A 202 7.81 9.92 1.63
N SER A 203 7.50 11.03 2.31
CA SER A 203 7.74 12.37 1.75
C SER A 203 9.23 12.57 1.48
N PRO A 204 9.66 12.95 0.26
CA PRO A 204 11.07 13.11 -0.04
C PRO A 204 11.76 14.25 0.71
N PHE A 205 10.99 15.03 1.46
CA PHE A 205 11.45 16.19 2.21
C PHE A 205 11.50 15.96 3.73
N LEU A 206 10.86 14.89 4.21
CA LEU A 206 10.91 14.50 5.61
C LEU A 206 12.04 13.47 5.76
N ALA A 207 13.12 13.89 6.41
CA ALA A 207 14.33 13.10 6.70
C ALA A 207 15.18 12.65 5.49
N LEU A 208 16.29 13.37 5.31
CA LEU A 208 17.58 12.91 4.78
C LEU A 208 17.60 11.59 3.97
N LYS A 209 17.26 11.73 2.68
CA LYS A 209 17.62 10.90 1.50
C LYS A 209 16.72 9.70 1.16
N THR A 210 15.85 9.95 0.18
CA THR A 210 15.04 8.99 -0.57
C THR A 210 15.75 8.32 -1.75
N THR A 211 16.90 8.85 -2.18
CA THR A 211 17.60 8.35 -3.38
C THR A 211 18.07 6.90 -3.22
N GLU A 212 18.70 6.55 -2.10
CA GLU A 212 19.19 5.19 -1.88
C GLU A 212 18.04 4.19 -1.73
N GLN A 213 16.93 4.57 -1.07
CA GLN A 213 15.75 3.71 -0.97
C GLN A 213 15.08 3.51 -2.34
N LEU A 214 14.94 4.59 -3.11
CA LEU A 214 14.45 4.59 -4.49
C LEU A 214 15.31 3.68 -5.38
N ASP A 215 16.62 3.89 -5.36
CA ASP A 215 17.59 3.11 -6.13
C ASP A 215 17.51 1.65 -5.73
N TYR A 216 17.42 1.33 -4.43
CA TYR A 216 17.34 -0.05 -3.95
C TYR A 216 16.06 -0.79 -4.39
N MET A 217 14.92 -0.10 -4.38
CA MET A 217 13.64 -0.69 -4.77
C MET A 217 13.48 -0.80 -6.29
N THR A 218 14.29 -0.08 -7.07
CA THR A 218 14.27 -0.09 -8.54
C THR A 218 15.47 -0.80 -9.18
N CYS A 219 16.55 -1.06 -8.43
CA CYS A 219 17.72 -1.80 -8.90
C CYS A 219 17.46 -3.31 -8.95
N GLU A 220 18.08 -3.95 -9.97
CA GLU A 220 18.12 -5.41 -10.14
C GLU A 220 16.73 -6.08 -10.06
N GLU A 221 16.64 -7.40 -10.04
CA GLU A 221 15.39 -8.09 -9.66
C GLU A 221 15.58 -8.73 -8.29
N PRO A 222 14.53 -8.83 -7.45
CA PRO A 222 13.15 -8.38 -7.65
C PRO A 222 13.00 -6.85 -7.43
N ARG A 223 12.44 -6.10 -8.39
CA ARG A 223 12.18 -4.64 -8.25
C ARG A 223 10.72 -4.27 -8.34
N VAL A 224 10.32 -3.10 -7.87
CA VAL A 224 8.96 -2.58 -8.02
C VAL A 224 8.60 -2.30 -9.48
N ASN A 225 7.31 -2.34 -9.81
CA ASN A 225 6.79 -1.91 -11.11
C ASN A 225 6.43 -0.43 -11.15
N PHE A 226 6.21 0.22 -10.00
CA PHE A 226 5.91 1.64 -9.88
C PHE A 226 6.23 2.13 -8.45
N LEU A 227 6.29 3.45 -8.30
CA LEU A 227 6.55 4.16 -7.06
C LEU A 227 5.34 4.99 -6.66
N ALA A 228 4.86 4.76 -5.45
CA ALA A 228 3.77 5.49 -4.83
C ALA A 228 4.36 6.54 -3.88
N VAL A 229 4.39 7.82 -4.29
CA VAL A 229 5.09 8.87 -3.54
C VAL A 229 4.13 9.60 -2.59
N GLY A 230 4.38 9.52 -1.28
CA GLY A 230 3.61 10.28 -0.30
C GLY A 230 3.99 11.76 -0.32
N LEU A 231 3.01 12.66 -0.45
CA LEU A 231 3.24 14.11 -0.39
C LEU A 231 2.18 14.79 0.50
N ARG A 232 2.33 14.62 1.81
CA ARG A 232 1.36 15.03 2.83
C ARG A 232 1.63 16.40 3.47
N GLU A 233 2.52 17.19 2.88
CA GLU A 233 2.90 18.49 3.48
C GLU A 233 1.78 19.53 3.47
N VAL A 234 1.76 20.33 4.53
CA VAL A 234 0.79 21.39 4.80
C VAL A 234 1.46 22.74 4.56
N ASP A 235 0.82 23.64 3.81
CA ASP A 235 1.19 25.06 3.76
C ASP A 235 0.29 25.93 4.66
N ASP A 236 0.62 27.22 4.78
CA ASP A 236 -0.15 28.19 5.58
C ASP A 236 -1.60 28.39 5.07
N ASN A 237 -1.93 27.91 3.87
CA ASN A 237 -3.27 27.89 3.26
C ASN A 237 -3.89 26.48 3.23
N GLY A 238 -3.29 25.49 3.89
CA GLY A 238 -3.77 24.12 3.99
C GLY A 238 -3.77 23.30 2.68
N CYS A 239 -2.92 23.60 1.70
CA CYS A 239 -2.77 22.84 0.44
C CYS A 239 -1.32 22.40 0.10
N THR A 240 -1.18 21.36 -0.74
CA THR A 240 0.13 20.90 -1.23
C THR A 240 0.68 21.95 -2.19
N ARG A 241 1.86 22.51 -1.92
CA ARG A 241 2.43 23.61 -2.74
C ARG A 241 2.90 23.11 -4.10
N ASP A 242 2.68 23.91 -5.14
CA ASP A 242 3.27 23.71 -6.46
C ASP A 242 4.80 23.52 -6.39
N LEU A 243 5.47 24.25 -5.49
CA LEU A 243 6.90 24.10 -5.23
C LEU A 243 7.28 22.66 -4.86
N ARG A 244 6.48 21.99 -4.03
CA ARG A 244 6.74 20.61 -3.63
C ARG A 244 6.49 19.62 -4.75
N ILE A 245 5.49 19.88 -5.60
CA ILE A 245 5.28 19.10 -6.82
C ILE A 245 6.49 19.25 -7.74
N ASN A 246 7.07 20.44 -7.88
CA ASN A 246 8.25 20.70 -8.71
C ASN A 246 9.50 19.99 -8.22
N GLU A 247 9.75 20.06 -6.92
CA GLU A 247 10.87 19.36 -6.29
C GLU A 247 10.71 17.85 -6.43
N THR A 248 9.49 17.33 -6.19
CA THR A 248 9.17 15.91 -6.42
C THR A 248 9.43 15.52 -7.87
N THR A 249 8.93 16.29 -8.83
CA THR A 249 9.16 16.10 -10.27
C THR A 249 10.65 16.05 -10.60
N SER A 250 11.46 16.90 -9.96
CA SER A 250 12.91 16.94 -10.18
C SER A 250 13.62 15.69 -9.65
N ILE A 251 13.18 15.16 -8.49
CA ILE A 251 13.73 13.94 -7.88
C ILE A 251 13.44 12.71 -8.74
N TYR A 252 12.23 12.59 -9.27
CA TYR A 252 11.80 11.39 -10.01
C TYR A 252 12.01 11.48 -11.52
N LYS A 253 12.57 12.56 -12.06
CA LYS A 253 12.74 12.76 -13.51
C LYS A 253 13.39 11.58 -14.24
N ASN A 254 14.30 10.87 -13.58
CA ASN A 254 15.07 9.76 -14.16
C ASN A 254 14.65 8.38 -13.64
N THR A 255 13.50 8.25 -12.94
CA THR A 255 13.09 6.94 -12.44
C THR A 255 12.76 5.98 -13.59
N PRO A 256 13.21 4.71 -13.55
CA PRO A 256 12.97 3.75 -14.64
C PRO A 256 11.55 3.15 -14.64
N VAL A 257 10.74 3.49 -13.65
CA VAL A 257 9.38 3.00 -13.43
C VAL A 257 8.42 4.17 -13.17
N PRO A 258 7.09 4.03 -13.38
CA PRO A 258 6.16 5.12 -13.14
C PRO A 258 6.19 5.57 -11.68
N ALA A 259 6.20 6.89 -11.46
CA ALA A 259 5.99 7.50 -10.16
C ALA A 259 4.72 8.35 -10.18
N PHE A 260 3.93 8.32 -9.12
CA PHE A 260 2.75 9.17 -8.97
C PHE A 260 2.58 9.58 -7.50
N LEU A 261 1.83 10.65 -7.24
CA LEU A 261 1.55 11.06 -5.86
C LEU A 261 0.53 10.09 -5.26
N TYR A 262 0.95 9.25 -4.33
CA TYR A 262 0.09 8.26 -3.68
C TYR A 262 -0.84 8.85 -2.61
N ASP A 263 -0.42 9.99 -2.06
CA ASP A 263 -1.16 10.74 -1.07
C ASP A 263 -0.86 12.21 -1.25
N HIS A 264 -1.86 13.00 -1.65
CA HIS A 264 -1.77 14.45 -1.67
C HIS A 264 -3.09 15.10 -1.22
N GLY A 265 -3.07 16.41 -1.02
CA GLY A 265 -4.22 17.17 -0.54
C GLY A 265 -4.28 17.23 0.98
N CYS A 266 -3.52 18.16 1.55
CA CYS A 266 -3.77 18.87 2.80
C CYS A 266 -4.81 18.33 3.78
N VAL A 267 -4.43 17.95 4.99
CA VAL A 267 -5.36 17.94 6.13
C VAL A 267 -5.13 19.20 6.95
N ASN A 268 -6.06 20.17 6.90
CA ASN A 268 -6.08 21.27 7.87
C ASN A 268 -6.89 20.81 9.10
N ARG A 269 -6.18 20.39 10.16
CA ARG A 269 -6.80 19.85 11.39
C ARG A 269 -7.56 20.89 12.22
N ASN A 270 -7.43 22.17 11.90
CA ASN A 270 -8.11 23.25 12.60
C ASN A 270 -9.36 23.74 11.85
N ALA A 271 -9.68 23.17 10.68
CA ALA A 271 -10.83 23.56 9.88
C ALA A 271 -12.11 22.83 10.34
N THR A 272 -13.22 23.55 10.43
CA THR A 272 -14.55 22.98 10.60
C THR A 272 -15.13 22.58 9.25
N GLY A 273 -14.71 21.42 8.72
CA GLY A 273 -15.15 20.89 7.42
C GLY A 273 -14.09 20.96 6.33
N ASP A 274 -14.39 20.36 5.17
CA ASP A 274 -13.49 20.32 4.02
C ASP A 274 -13.71 21.55 3.11
N LEU A 275 -12.81 22.53 3.27
CA LEU A 275 -12.80 23.81 2.53
C LEU A 275 -11.64 23.91 1.53
N ARG A 276 -11.08 22.77 1.10
CA ARG A 276 -9.91 22.75 0.23
C ARG A 276 -10.28 23.23 -1.17
N LYS A 277 -9.37 24.00 -1.79
CA LYS A 277 -9.56 24.60 -3.12
C LYS A 277 -8.91 23.80 -4.26
N PHE A 278 -8.01 22.87 -3.92
CA PHE A 278 -7.35 21.98 -4.87
C PHE A 278 -6.57 22.66 -6.02
N GLY A 279 -6.04 23.86 -5.79
CA GLY A 279 -5.28 24.61 -6.81
C GLY A 279 -4.09 23.83 -7.39
N GLN A 280 -3.47 22.97 -6.58
CA GLN A 280 -2.34 22.12 -6.96
C GLN A 280 -2.66 21.10 -8.06
N ILE A 281 -3.94 20.79 -8.32
CA ILE A 281 -4.34 19.86 -9.39
C ILE A 281 -3.89 20.38 -10.75
N SER A 282 -4.03 21.68 -10.99
CA SER A 282 -3.58 22.31 -12.25
C SER A 282 -2.09 22.11 -12.50
N ARG A 283 -1.28 22.19 -11.44
CA ARG A 283 0.16 21.94 -11.50
C ARG A 283 0.51 20.46 -11.65
N LEU A 284 -0.15 19.57 -10.89
CA LEU A 284 0.10 18.13 -10.95
C LEU A 284 -0.10 17.55 -12.36
N TYR A 285 -1.07 18.08 -13.09
CA TYR A 285 -1.39 17.65 -14.46
C TYR A 285 -0.88 18.62 -15.54
N SER A 286 0.02 19.57 -15.22
CA SER A 286 0.70 20.37 -16.23
C SER A 286 1.63 19.49 -17.08
N GLN A 287 1.85 19.86 -18.34
CA GLN A 287 2.56 18.99 -19.29
C GLN A 287 3.98 18.61 -18.83
N ASP A 288 4.72 19.55 -18.23
CA ASP A 288 6.06 19.32 -17.70
C ASP A 288 6.07 18.35 -16.52
N VAL A 289 5.09 18.44 -15.61
CA VAL A 289 4.95 17.52 -14.47
C VAL A 289 4.45 16.15 -14.93
N ALA A 290 3.44 16.10 -15.81
CA ALA A 290 2.88 14.86 -16.35
C ALA A 290 3.86 14.06 -17.22
N SER A 291 4.94 14.70 -17.70
CA SER A 291 6.06 14.03 -18.37
C SER A 291 6.98 13.25 -17.42
N VAL A 292 6.76 13.34 -16.11
CA VAL A 292 7.55 12.63 -15.08
C VAL A 292 6.63 11.88 -14.12
N LEU A 293 5.63 12.57 -13.57
CA LEU A 293 4.68 12.00 -12.63
C LEU A 293 3.41 11.56 -13.35
N SER A 294 2.98 10.32 -13.11
CA SER A 294 1.78 9.73 -13.71
C SER A 294 0.48 10.18 -13.04
N GLY A 295 0.42 11.39 -12.48
CA GLY A 295 -0.74 11.93 -11.75
C GLY A 295 -0.70 11.69 -10.24
N GLY A 296 -1.86 11.49 -9.61
CA GLY A 296 -1.93 11.31 -8.16
C GLY A 296 -3.28 10.87 -7.59
N ILE A 297 -3.26 10.46 -6.32
CA ILE A 297 -4.36 9.99 -5.51
C ILE A 297 -4.59 10.97 -4.36
N LEU A 298 -5.76 11.61 -4.35
CA LEU A 298 -6.14 12.59 -3.35
C LEU A 298 -6.69 11.93 -2.09
N GLN A 299 -6.33 12.43 -0.91
CA GLN A 299 -7.04 12.10 0.33
C GLN A 299 -8.24 13.04 0.53
N THR A 300 -9.44 12.62 0.92
CA THR A 300 -10.02 11.28 0.93
C THR A 300 -11.51 11.42 0.59
N TYR A 301 -12.14 10.36 0.08
CA TYR A 301 -13.55 10.41 -0.34
C TYR A 301 -14.49 10.56 0.86
N PHE A 302 -14.46 9.60 1.79
CA PHE A 302 -15.36 9.59 2.96
C PHE A 302 -14.88 10.52 4.08
N ARG A 303 -15.80 11.28 4.67
CA ARG A 303 -15.57 11.94 5.96
C ARG A 303 -15.51 10.89 7.08
N LYS A 304 -14.68 11.10 8.12
CA LYS A 304 -14.36 10.15 9.22
C LYS A 304 -13.34 9.04 8.92
N ALA A 305 -12.69 9.08 7.76
CA ALA A 305 -11.80 8.01 7.32
C ALA A 305 -10.56 7.78 8.22
N GLU A 306 -10.03 8.81 8.90
CA GLU A 306 -8.79 8.69 9.69
C GLU A 306 -8.48 9.89 10.63
N PHE A 307 -8.89 11.12 10.29
CA PHE A 307 -8.24 12.32 10.84
C PHE A 307 -9.08 13.30 11.67
N ASP A 308 -10.36 12.99 11.93
CA ASP A 308 -11.40 13.80 12.60
C ASP A 308 -12.67 13.78 11.73
N ASP A 309 -13.80 14.15 12.30
CA ASP A 309 -15.08 14.30 11.62
C ASP A 309 -15.06 15.47 10.61
N SER A 310 -14.00 16.27 10.52
CA SER A 310 -13.92 17.44 9.63
C SER A 310 -13.40 17.18 8.21
N PHE A 311 -12.76 16.03 7.95
CA PHE A 311 -11.98 15.81 6.72
C PHE A 311 -12.56 14.72 5.80
N GLY A 312 -12.85 15.06 4.54
CA GLY A 312 -13.42 14.18 3.51
C GLY A 312 -14.43 14.91 2.61
N LEU A 313 -14.67 14.39 1.40
CA LEU A 313 -15.51 15.05 0.39
C LEU A 313 -17.00 14.74 0.49
N VAL A 314 -17.37 13.65 1.16
CA VAL A 314 -18.77 13.25 1.31
C VAL A 314 -19.09 12.81 2.73
N ASN A 315 -20.31 13.11 3.15
CA ASN A 315 -20.98 12.48 4.28
C ASN A 315 -21.84 11.32 3.79
N VAL A 316 -21.89 10.25 4.58
CA VAL A 316 -22.80 9.12 4.35
C VAL A 316 -23.78 9.04 5.52
N ASN A 317 -25.02 9.48 5.28
CA ASN A 317 -26.08 9.47 6.28
C ASN A 317 -27.17 8.49 5.83
N ASN A 318 -27.36 7.38 6.56
CA ASN A 318 -28.35 6.35 6.23
C ASN A 318 -28.27 5.85 4.77
N GLY A 319 -27.06 5.76 4.23
CA GLY A 319 -26.83 5.35 2.85
C GLY A 319 -27.09 6.43 1.80
N ILE A 320 -27.36 7.67 2.21
CA ILE A 320 -27.46 8.84 1.33
C ILE A 320 -26.12 9.58 1.35
N ILE A 321 -25.63 9.94 0.15
CA ILE A 321 -24.41 10.71 -0.02
C ILE A 321 -24.74 12.20 -0.01
N GLU A 322 -24.06 12.93 0.86
CA GLU A 322 -24.14 14.38 0.98
C GLU A 322 -22.75 14.98 0.70
N PRO A 323 -22.51 15.51 -0.52
CA PRO A 323 -21.28 16.22 -0.84
C PRO A 323 -21.08 17.46 0.05
N VAL A 324 -19.83 17.78 0.37
CA VAL A 324 -19.46 19.01 1.08
C VAL A 324 -18.77 19.99 0.13
N PRO A 325 -18.51 21.27 0.49
CA PRO A 325 -17.94 22.26 -0.43
C PRO A 325 -16.64 21.83 -1.14
N GLY A 326 -15.76 21.09 -0.46
CA GLY A 326 -14.56 20.51 -1.07
C GLY A 326 -14.85 19.61 -2.28
N PHE A 327 -16.00 18.94 -2.34
CA PHE A 327 -16.39 18.11 -3.49
C PHE A 327 -16.51 18.93 -4.78
N GLU A 328 -17.23 20.06 -4.72
CA GLU A 328 -17.43 20.95 -5.86
C GLU A 328 -16.12 21.60 -6.30
N ALA A 329 -15.28 22.01 -5.33
CA ALA A 329 -13.96 22.56 -5.60
C ALA A 329 -13.05 21.55 -6.31
N LEU A 330 -13.05 20.28 -5.86
CA LEU A 330 -12.28 19.22 -6.52
C LEU A 330 -12.82 18.92 -7.92
N SER A 331 -14.14 18.77 -8.08
CA SER A 331 -14.76 18.53 -9.38
C SER A 331 -14.36 19.60 -10.40
N SER A 332 -14.38 20.87 -9.98
CA SER A 332 -13.95 22.01 -10.78
C SER A 332 -12.46 21.96 -11.12
N ALA A 333 -11.59 21.68 -10.14
CA ALA A 333 -10.15 21.58 -10.35
C ALA A 333 -9.80 20.41 -11.29
N MET A 334 -10.42 19.24 -11.11
CA MET A 334 -10.21 18.05 -11.94
C MET A 334 -10.71 18.23 -13.38
N ALA A 335 -11.67 19.12 -13.62
CA ALA A 335 -12.08 19.48 -14.98
C ALA A 335 -10.96 20.15 -15.78
N THR A 336 -9.98 20.76 -15.12
CA THR A 336 -8.81 21.39 -15.75
C THR A 336 -7.65 20.41 -16.01
N ALA A 337 -7.70 19.22 -15.41
CA ALA A 337 -6.65 18.20 -15.58
C ALA A 337 -6.73 17.59 -16.99
N ASN A 338 -5.90 18.06 -17.91
CA ASN A 338 -5.88 17.58 -19.30
C ASN A 338 -4.45 17.47 -19.87
N PRO A 339 -3.58 16.62 -19.29
CA PRO A 339 -2.24 16.41 -19.83
C PRO A 339 -2.33 15.71 -21.19
N THR A 340 -1.45 16.07 -22.13
CA THR A 340 -1.39 15.44 -23.45
C THR A 340 -0.75 14.06 -23.30
N PRO A 341 -1.48 12.96 -23.62
CA PRO A 341 -0.93 11.62 -23.47
C PRO A 341 0.04 11.28 -24.60
N SER A 342 1.11 10.56 -24.26
CA SER A 342 1.97 9.90 -25.24
C SER A 342 1.35 8.59 -25.72
N ASN A 343 1.81 8.06 -26.86
CA ASN A 343 1.49 6.69 -27.28
C ASN A 343 2.67 5.74 -27.00
N SER A 344 2.37 4.54 -26.50
CA SER A 344 3.36 3.51 -26.16
C SER A 344 4.19 3.06 -27.37
N ALA A 345 3.66 3.15 -28.59
CA ALA A 345 4.37 2.80 -29.82
C ALA A 345 5.49 3.81 -30.14
N GLU A 346 5.29 5.08 -29.78
CA GLU A 346 6.25 6.17 -29.98
C GLU A 346 7.18 6.36 -28.77
N TYR A 347 6.74 5.91 -27.59
CA TYR A 347 7.53 5.95 -26.37
C TYR A 347 8.57 4.82 -26.33
N ASN A 348 9.83 5.17 -26.59
CA ASN A 348 10.97 4.25 -26.56
C ASN A 348 12.04 4.72 -25.55
N PRO A 349 11.80 4.55 -24.24
CA PRO A 349 12.74 5.00 -23.21
C PRO A 349 14.00 4.14 -23.20
N LEU A 350 15.15 4.77 -23.01
CA LEU A 350 16.36 4.07 -22.60
C LEU A 350 16.24 3.75 -21.11
N VAL A 351 15.78 2.54 -20.79
CA VAL A 351 15.64 2.09 -19.41
C VAL A 351 16.97 1.53 -18.92
N THR A 352 17.71 2.31 -18.14
CA THR A 352 18.89 1.83 -17.41
C THR A 352 18.55 1.69 -15.94
N PHE A 353 18.67 0.48 -15.40
CA PHE A 353 18.56 0.24 -13.97
C PHE A 353 19.95 0.42 -13.33
N ALA A 354 20.03 1.22 -12.28
CA ALA A 354 21.26 1.41 -11.53
C ALA A 354 21.64 0.15 -10.74
N SER A 355 22.92 0.01 -10.39
CA SER A 355 23.36 -0.96 -9.40
C SER A 355 22.79 -0.63 -8.02
N CYS A 356 22.49 -1.65 -7.23
CA CYS A 356 21.96 -1.43 -5.89
C CYS A 356 22.96 -0.68 -4.98
N PRO A 357 22.49 0.24 -4.12
CA PRO A 357 23.36 0.94 -3.18
C PRO A 357 24.08 -0.02 -2.22
N THR A 358 25.36 0.22 -2.00
CA THR A 358 26.18 -0.55 -1.04
C THR A 358 26.33 0.21 0.28
N SER A 359 26.23 -0.49 1.41
CA SER A 359 26.51 0.12 2.72
C SER A 359 27.98 0.49 2.86
N ALA A 360 28.24 1.79 3.03
CA ALA A 360 29.55 2.32 3.37
C ALA A 360 29.69 2.50 4.90
N PRO A 361 30.92 2.42 5.46
CA PRO A 361 31.19 2.86 6.83
C PRO A 361 30.66 4.28 7.06
N ASN A 362 30.01 4.52 8.20
CA ASN A 362 29.38 5.80 8.58
C ASN A 362 28.20 6.29 7.69
N SER A 363 27.73 5.50 6.72
CA SER A 363 26.49 5.81 6.00
C SER A 363 25.25 5.54 6.87
N LYS A 364 24.21 6.37 6.71
CA LYS A 364 22.86 6.10 7.24
C LYS A 364 22.15 4.96 6.51
N TRP A 365 22.61 4.61 5.31
CA TRP A 365 22.15 3.45 4.55
C TRP A 365 22.66 2.15 5.20
N LYS A 366 21.74 1.38 5.78
CA LYS A 366 22.02 0.14 6.50
C LYS A 366 21.13 -0.98 5.96
N THR A 367 21.33 -1.35 4.70
CA THR A 367 20.51 -2.38 4.05
C THR A 367 21.41 -3.45 3.46
N GLY A 368 21.17 -4.69 3.87
CA GLY A 368 21.82 -5.87 3.32
C GLY A 368 21.28 -6.22 1.94
N SER A 369 22.13 -6.81 1.10
CA SER A 369 21.75 -7.24 -0.25
C SER A 369 21.04 -8.59 -0.28
N LYS A 370 21.24 -9.44 0.74
CA LYS A 370 20.56 -10.72 0.88
C LYS A 370 19.10 -10.47 1.30
N LEU A 371 18.18 -11.15 0.64
CA LEU A 371 16.75 -11.08 0.94
C LEU A 371 16.34 -12.19 1.92
N PRO A 372 15.29 -11.99 2.73
CA PRO A 372 14.78 -13.06 3.58
C PRO A 372 14.32 -14.28 2.76
N PRO A 373 14.38 -15.49 3.36
CA PRO A 373 13.84 -16.70 2.73
C PRO A 373 12.35 -16.55 2.41
N LYS A 374 11.89 -17.35 1.44
CA LYS A 374 10.46 -17.42 1.13
C LYS A 374 9.70 -18.08 2.29
N PRO A 375 8.55 -17.53 2.73
CA PRO A 375 7.78 -18.14 3.79
C PRO A 375 7.31 -19.55 3.47
N HIS A 376 7.55 -20.47 4.41
CA HIS A 376 7.38 -21.90 4.20
C HIS A 376 6.53 -22.50 5.33
N PRO A 377 5.19 -22.59 5.16
CA PRO A 377 4.28 -23.07 6.21
C PRO A 377 4.66 -24.45 6.76
N ARG A 378 5.05 -25.36 5.86
CA ARG A 378 5.46 -26.71 6.25
C ARG A 378 6.72 -26.73 7.11
N LEU A 379 7.74 -25.91 6.82
CA LEU A 379 8.93 -25.79 7.66
C LEU A 379 8.57 -25.35 9.07
N CYS A 380 7.70 -24.34 9.20
CA CYS A 380 7.24 -23.85 10.50
C CYS A 380 6.47 -24.93 11.28
N SER A 381 5.60 -25.70 10.59
CA SER A 381 4.91 -26.83 11.23
C SER A 381 5.88 -27.93 11.69
N CYS A 382 6.86 -28.31 10.87
CA CYS A 382 7.88 -29.30 11.23
C CYS A 382 8.71 -28.85 12.43
N MET A 383 9.07 -27.57 12.45
CA MET A 383 9.76 -26.96 13.58
C MET A 383 8.90 -27.10 14.85
N MET A 384 7.63 -26.71 14.81
CA MET A 384 6.71 -26.84 15.94
C MET A 384 6.49 -28.29 16.40
N GLU A 385 6.36 -29.24 15.46
CA GLU A 385 6.23 -30.67 15.73
C GLU A 385 7.44 -31.25 16.49
N SER A 386 8.62 -30.63 16.33
CA SER A 386 9.86 -31.05 16.99
C SER A 386 10.06 -30.49 18.40
N LEU A 387 9.17 -29.61 18.89
CA LEU A 387 9.36 -28.90 20.15
C LEU A 387 8.68 -29.61 21.32
N LYS A 388 9.36 -29.62 22.46
CA LYS A 388 8.83 -30.09 23.75
C LYS A 388 8.24 -28.94 24.58
N CYS A 389 8.83 -27.75 24.50
CA CYS A 389 8.30 -26.54 25.12
C CYS A 389 7.68 -25.63 24.05
N VAL A 390 6.45 -25.20 24.24
CA VAL A 390 5.71 -24.43 23.23
C VAL A 390 4.88 -23.31 23.85
N ALA A 391 4.72 -22.24 23.09
CA ALA A 391 3.89 -21.11 23.46
C ALA A 391 2.42 -21.50 23.65
N LYS A 392 1.77 -20.85 24.61
CA LYS A 392 0.32 -20.91 24.78
C LYS A 392 -0.31 -19.85 23.87
N GLU A 393 -1.19 -20.28 22.98
CA GLU A 393 -1.92 -19.37 22.08
C GLU A 393 -2.64 -18.25 22.84
N SER A 394 -3.27 -18.58 23.97
CA SER A 394 -3.93 -17.59 24.82
C SER A 394 -2.99 -16.54 25.40
N ALA A 395 -1.74 -16.90 25.70
CA ALA A 395 -0.74 -15.97 26.18
C ALA A 395 -0.19 -15.08 25.06
N MET A 396 0.00 -15.64 23.86
CA MET A 396 0.57 -14.91 22.72
C MET A 396 -0.45 -14.00 22.01
N ARG A 397 -1.76 -14.26 22.14
CA ARG A 397 -2.80 -13.50 21.45
C ARG A 397 -2.80 -11.99 21.74
N SER A 398 -2.39 -11.59 22.95
CA SER A 398 -2.31 -10.19 23.37
C SER A 398 -0.91 -9.60 23.28
N VAL A 399 0.09 -10.39 22.84
CA VAL A 399 1.48 -9.93 22.78
C VAL A 399 1.67 -9.07 21.53
N GLY A 400 1.85 -7.77 21.73
CA GLY A 400 2.23 -6.84 20.67
C GLY A 400 3.73 -6.92 20.33
N HIS A 401 4.14 -6.29 19.23
CA HIS A 401 5.52 -6.32 18.73
C HIS A 401 6.58 -5.89 19.75
N SER A 402 6.34 -4.80 20.48
CA SER A 402 7.28 -4.31 21.52
C SER A 402 7.45 -5.31 22.67
N GLN A 403 6.36 -5.92 23.14
CA GLN A 403 6.41 -6.93 24.19
C GLN A 403 7.11 -8.20 23.68
N TYR A 404 6.79 -8.64 22.46
CA TYR A 404 7.46 -9.78 21.82
C TYR A 404 8.97 -9.57 21.73
N GLN A 405 9.42 -8.39 21.30
CA GLN A 405 10.84 -8.05 21.23
C GLN A 405 11.51 -8.09 22.60
N THR A 406 10.82 -7.61 23.64
CA THR A 406 11.32 -7.70 25.03
C THR A 406 11.44 -9.16 25.49
N MET A 407 10.46 -10.00 25.15
CA MET A 407 10.49 -11.43 25.45
C MET A 407 11.66 -12.12 24.74
N VAL A 408 11.85 -11.88 23.44
CA VAL A 408 12.98 -12.42 22.68
C VAL A 408 14.31 -11.96 23.28
N SER A 409 14.50 -10.66 23.52
CA SER A 409 15.73 -10.11 24.09
C SER A 409 16.08 -10.68 25.47
N SER A 410 15.10 -11.15 26.24
CA SER A 410 15.35 -11.79 27.55
C SER A 410 16.08 -13.13 27.45
N LEU A 411 15.93 -13.85 26.33
CA LEU A 411 16.62 -15.11 26.05
C LEU A 411 17.72 -14.97 24.99
N CYS A 412 17.68 -13.90 24.20
CA CYS A 412 18.59 -13.59 23.10
C CYS A 412 19.39 -12.32 23.34
N THR A 413 20.39 -12.38 24.23
CA THR A 413 21.32 -11.27 24.44
C THR A 413 22.28 -11.06 23.27
N ASN A 414 22.62 -12.12 22.53
CA ASN A 414 23.34 -12.06 21.26
C ASN A 414 22.51 -12.70 20.13
N PRO A 415 21.99 -11.92 19.17
CA PRO A 415 21.14 -12.43 18.10
C PRO A 415 21.85 -13.37 17.13
N LEU A 416 23.18 -13.27 17.03
CA LEU A 416 24.02 -14.13 16.18
C LEU A 416 24.56 -15.36 16.93
N SER A 417 24.16 -15.57 18.18
CA SER A 417 24.47 -16.80 18.90
C SER A 417 23.67 -17.98 18.34
N ASP A 418 24.19 -19.18 18.55
CA ASP A 418 23.53 -20.45 18.23
C ASP A 418 22.13 -20.60 18.84
N ASP A 419 21.79 -19.80 19.85
CA ASP A 419 20.50 -19.86 20.54
C ASP A 419 19.41 -19.05 19.85
N CYS A 420 19.77 -18.12 18.96
CA CYS A 420 18.86 -17.12 18.40
C CYS A 420 18.92 -17.05 16.88
N ILE A 421 20.00 -17.59 16.28
CA ILE A 421 20.25 -17.53 14.84
C ILE A 421 19.07 -18.06 14.01
N GLY A 422 18.35 -19.08 14.50
CA GLY A 422 17.22 -19.69 13.80
C GLY A 422 16.02 -18.77 13.57
N ILE A 423 15.81 -17.76 14.42
CA ILE A 423 14.70 -16.80 14.30
C ILE A 423 15.18 -15.39 13.91
N GLN A 424 16.48 -15.23 13.66
CA GLN A 424 17.09 -13.94 13.37
C GLN A 424 16.51 -13.33 12.08
N ARG A 425 16.31 -12.01 12.10
CA ARG A 425 15.68 -11.26 11.01
C ARG A 425 16.30 -9.87 10.80
N ASP A 426 17.58 -9.82 10.48
CA ASP A 426 18.31 -8.55 10.31
C ASP A 426 18.41 -8.18 8.83
N GLY A 427 17.56 -7.26 8.38
CA GLY A 427 17.64 -6.73 7.02
C GLY A 427 18.76 -5.73 6.78
N GLY A 428 19.45 -5.27 7.82
CA GLY A 428 20.63 -4.42 7.67
C GLY A 428 21.88 -5.22 7.38
N LEU A 429 22.01 -6.38 8.01
CA LEU A 429 23.10 -7.33 7.76
C LEU A 429 22.76 -8.34 6.65
N GLY A 430 21.48 -8.51 6.31
CA GLY A 430 21.03 -9.56 5.40
C GLY A 430 21.07 -10.96 6.03
N GLU A 431 20.94 -11.03 7.36
CA GLU A 431 21.04 -12.27 8.13
C GLU A 431 19.66 -12.74 8.57
N TYR A 432 19.30 -13.96 8.11
CA TYR A 432 17.99 -14.54 8.31
C TYR A 432 18.11 -16.01 8.68
N GLY A 433 17.54 -16.39 9.81
CA GLY A 433 17.40 -17.79 10.20
C GLY A 433 16.32 -18.52 9.42
N ALA A 434 16.40 -19.84 9.40
CA ALA A 434 15.42 -20.72 8.74
C ALA A 434 13.98 -20.48 9.22
N PHE A 435 13.82 -20.15 10.51
CA PHE A 435 12.53 -19.95 11.17
C PHE A 435 12.15 -18.46 11.28
N SER A 436 12.93 -17.54 10.69
CA SER A 436 12.59 -16.11 10.62
C SER A 436 11.27 -15.84 9.90
N VAL A 437 10.85 -16.80 9.07
CA VAL A 437 9.61 -16.78 8.29
C VAL A 437 8.40 -17.32 9.06
N CYS A 438 8.60 -17.84 10.27
CA CYS A 438 7.53 -18.33 11.12
C CYS A 438 6.92 -17.17 11.92
N ASN A 439 5.67 -17.35 12.35
CA ASN A 439 4.95 -16.31 13.09
C ASN A 439 5.55 -16.11 14.50
N MET A 440 5.10 -15.09 15.22
CA MET A 440 5.61 -14.76 16.56
C MET A 440 5.41 -15.89 17.58
N THR A 441 4.28 -16.59 17.56
CA THR A 441 3.99 -17.72 18.46
C THR A 441 4.94 -18.88 18.19
N GLU A 442 5.18 -19.20 16.92
CA GLU A 442 6.08 -20.27 16.49
C GLU A 442 7.53 -19.94 16.82
N SER A 443 7.96 -18.71 16.50
CA SER A 443 9.30 -18.21 16.80
C SER A 443 9.58 -18.17 18.31
N TRP A 444 8.60 -17.76 19.12
CA TRP A 444 8.71 -17.80 20.59
C TRP A 444 8.80 -19.24 21.11
N SER A 445 8.00 -20.16 20.55
CA SER A 445 8.04 -21.57 20.91
C SER A 445 9.41 -22.18 20.64
N TRP A 446 10.00 -21.89 19.48
CA TRP A 446 11.34 -22.36 19.13
C TRP A 446 12.39 -21.89 20.14
N LEU A 447 12.40 -20.58 20.43
CA LEU A 447 13.37 -19.98 21.34
C LEU A 447 13.19 -20.50 22.78
N ALA A 448 11.94 -20.63 23.24
CA ALA A 448 11.63 -21.20 24.54
C ALA A 448 12.09 -22.65 24.65
N ASN A 449 11.85 -23.47 23.62
CA ASN A 449 12.31 -24.85 23.58
C ASN A 449 13.83 -24.95 23.63
N ARG A 450 14.55 -24.08 22.92
CA ARG A 450 16.02 -23.99 23.00
C ARG A 450 16.50 -23.70 24.42
N HIS A 451 15.88 -22.75 25.10
CA HIS A 451 16.16 -22.47 26.50
C HIS A 451 15.90 -23.71 27.39
N THR A 452 14.75 -24.37 27.19
CA THR A 452 14.37 -25.58 27.94
C THR A 452 15.32 -26.75 27.76
N LEU A 453 15.81 -26.98 26.54
CA LEU A 453 16.79 -28.05 26.28
C LEU A 453 18.11 -27.86 27.04
N ARG A 454 18.47 -26.62 27.41
CA ARG A 454 19.70 -26.30 28.15
C ARG A 454 19.48 -26.22 29.65
N SER A 455 18.34 -25.69 30.07
CA SER A 455 18.04 -25.39 31.48
C SER A 455 17.16 -26.45 32.15
N GLY A 456 16.70 -27.46 31.40
CA GLY A 456 15.83 -28.52 31.87
C GLY A 456 14.35 -28.15 31.85
N ASP A 457 13.49 -29.16 31.95
CA ASP A 457 12.03 -29.06 31.77
C ASP A 457 11.36 -27.96 32.62
N GLN A 458 11.82 -27.74 33.85
CA GLN A 458 11.24 -26.75 34.78
C GLN A 458 11.35 -25.30 34.27
N SER A 459 12.27 -25.03 33.35
CA SER A 459 12.42 -23.71 32.72
C SER A 459 11.33 -23.40 31.69
N CYS A 460 10.55 -24.40 31.25
CA CYS A 460 9.42 -24.22 30.34
C CYS A 460 8.18 -23.67 31.06
N ASN A 461 8.33 -22.45 31.57
CA ASN A 461 7.24 -21.64 32.10
C ASN A 461 7.27 -20.22 31.51
N LEU A 462 8.47 -19.60 31.47
CA LEU A 462 8.75 -18.27 30.90
C LEU A 462 7.59 -17.27 31.12
N ASN A 463 7.35 -16.92 32.38
CA ASN A 463 6.22 -16.06 32.81
C ASN A 463 4.85 -16.60 32.37
N ASN A 464 4.65 -17.92 32.52
CA ASN A 464 3.45 -18.64 32.13
C ASN A 464 3.07 -18.56 30.63
N THR A 465 3.98 -18.12 29.76
CA THR A 465 3.72 -17.95 28.32
C THR A 465 3.89 -19.24 27.52
N VAL A 466 4.56 -20.24 28.09
CA VAL A 466 4.83 -21.54 27.46
C VAL A 466 4.39 -22.69 28.36
N SER A 467 4.28 -23.89 27.78
CA SER A 467 3.98 -25.13 28.48
C SER A 467 4.74 -26.30 27.90
N LEU A 468 5.14 -27.23 28.76
CA LEU A 468 5.66 -28.51 28.33
C LEU A 468 4.58 -29.35 27.67
N ARG A 469 4.97 -30.06 26.63
CA ARG A 469 4.22 -31.16 26.03
C ARG A 469 5.01 -32.46 26.21
N PRO A 470 4.38 -33.63 26.02
CA PRO A 470 5.11 -34.89 25.91
C PRO A 470 6.23 -34.81 24.87
N ALA A 471 7.26 -35.66 25.03
CA ALA A 471 8.35 -35.71 24.06
C ALA A 471 7.80 -35.92 22.64
N PRO A 472 8.20 -35.09 21.67
CA PRO A 472 7.70 -35.22 20.31
C PRO A 472 8.17 -36.54 19.69
N PRO A 473 7.34 -37.18 18.85
CA PRO A 473 7.77 -38.37 18.10
C PRO A 473 8.88 -38.01 17.11
N ALA A 474 9.57 -39.03 16.59
CA ALA A 474 10.53 -38.81 15.51
C ALA A 474 9.84 -38.15 14.30
N PRO A 475 10.44 -37.11 13.69
CA PRO A 475 9.83 -36.41 12.56
C PRO A 475 9.67 -37.35 11.36
N GLY A 476 8.58 -37.20 10.63
CA GLY A 476 8.40 -37.90 9.35
C GLY A 476 9.47 -37.49 8.32
N PRO A 477 9.59 -38.23 7.18
CA PRO A 477 10.67 -38.02 6.21
C PRO A 477 10.80 -36.59 5.68
N GLU A 478 9.66 -35.94 5.41
CA GLU A 478 9.63 -34.55 4.95
C GLU A 478 10.15 -33.58 6.01
N CYS A 479 9.69 -33.71 7.27
CA CYS A 479 10.20 -32.86 8.35
C CYS A 479 11.66 -33.12 8.66
N SER A 480 12.09 -34.38 8.61
CA SER A 480 13.50 -34.72 8.76
C SER A 480 14.34 -34.03 7.68
N PHE A 481 13.89 -34.06 6.42
CA PHE A 481 14.55 -33.38 5.30
C PHE A 481 14.59 -31.85 5.47
N LEU A 482 13.47 -31.23 5.82
CA LEU A 482 13.38 -29.76 5.99
C LEU A 482 14.21 -29.27 7.18
N LEU A 483 14.13 -29.95 8.33
CA LEU A 483 14.90 -29.58 9.53
C LEU A 483 16.39 -29.83 9.35
N GLN A 484 16.79 -30.88 8.62
CA GLN A 484 18.20 -31.11 8.29
C GLN A 484 18.76 -30.00 7.40
N GLN A 485 17.99 -29.52 6.42
CA GLN A 485 18.38 -28.36 5.60
C GLN A 485 18.51 -27.09 6.43
N ALA A 486 17.58 -26.85 7.36
CA ALA A 486 17.58 -25.68 8.23
C ALA A 486 18.82 -25.61 9.13
N GLY A 487 19.47 -26.75 9.39
CA GLY A 487 20.56 -26.86 10.35
C GLY A 487 20.06 -27.08 11.78
N LEU A 488 20.98 -27.46 12.67
CA LEU A 488 20.63 -27.83 14.04
C LEU A 488 20.01 -26.66 14.82
N ASN A 489 20.42 -25.44 14.50
CA ASN A 489 19.99 -24.21 15.14
C ASN A 489 19.16 -23.32 14.20
N GLY A 490 18.75 -23.82 13.03
CA GLY A 490 18.05 -23.02 12.03
C GLY A 490 18.95 -22.00 11.33
N GLU A 491 20.27 -22.21 11.33
CA GLU A 491 21.26 -21.27 10.81
C GLU A 491 21.35 -21.24 9.27
N LYS A 492 20.64 -22.15 8.58
CA LYS A 492 20.71 -22.30 7.12
C LYS A 492 19.34 -22.04 6.46
N ALA A 493 19.37 -21.38 5.31
CA ALA A 493 18.16 -21.18 4.51
C ALA A 493 17.69 -22.51 3.89
N VAL A 494 16.39 -22.76 3.94
CA VAL A 494 15.75 -23.91 3.30
C VAL A 494 15.37 -23.53 1.86
N THR A 495 15.90 -24.27 0.88
CA THR A 495 15.74 -23.94 -0.55
C THR A 495 15.28 -25.11 -1.41
N ALA A 496 15.48 -26.35 -0.97
CA ALA A 496 15.08 -27.54 -1.72
C ALA A 496 13.69 -28.04 -1.30
N THR A 497 12.90 -28.45 -2.29
CA THR A 497 11.59 -29.09 -2.11
C THR A 497 11.73 -30.60 -1.94
N PHE A 498 10.93 -31.18 -1.05
CA PHE A 498 10.91 -32.61 -0.81
C PHE A 498 10.18 -33.34 -1.95
N THR A 499 10.85 -34.31 -2.60
CA THR A 499 10.30 -35.06 -3.75
C THR A 499 9.94 -36.51 -3.43
N GLY A 500 9.85 -36.89 -2.15
CA GLY A 500 9.28 -38.17 -1.72
C GLY A 500 10.06 -39.43 -2.09
N SER A 501 11.23 -39.34 -2.71
CA SER A 501 12.05 -40.52 -3.04
C SER A 501 13.08 -40.79 -1.95
N SER A 502 12.71 -41.65 -1.01
CA SER A 502 13.69 -42.33 -0.15
C SER A 502 14.42 -43.40 -0.97
N ALA A 503 15.68 -43.16 -1.29
CA ALA A 503 16.64 -44.23 -1.53
C ALA A 503 18.02 -43.79 -1.00
N THR A 504 18.48 -44.54 0.00
CA THR A 504 19.84 -44.59 0.54
C THR A 504 20.93 -44.41 -0.53
N GLY A 505 21.81 -43.43 -0.35
CA GLY A 505 23.05 -43.31 -1.09
C GLY A 505 24.05 -42.46 -0.31
N SER A 506 25.03 -43.12 0.30
CA SER A 506 26.23 -42.48 0.87
C SER A 506 26.97 -41.64 -0.18
N PRO A 507 27.73 -40.61 0.22
CA PRO A 507 28.39 -39.71 -0.73
C PRO A 507 29.61 -40.40 -1.32
N SER A 508 29.60 -40.67 -2.63
CA SER A 508 30.81 -40.97 -3.39
C SER A 508 31.19 -39.75 -4.21
N ASN A 509 32.31 -39.13 -3.84
CA ASN A 509 33.10 -38.26 -4.70
C ASN A 509 33.39 -38.95 -6.04
N ALA A 510 33.14 -38.25 -7.16
CA ALA A 510 33.95 -38.39 -8.37
C ALA A 510 33.74 -37.17 -9.28
N SER A 511 34.86 -36.50 -9.54
CA SER A 511 35.05 -35.43 -10.51
C SER A 511 35.13 -35.96 -11.95
N GLY A 512 34.64 -35.15 -12.89
CA GLY A 512 35.22 -34.99 -14.24
C GLY A 512 34.81 -36.02 -15.31
N GLY A 513 34.24 -35.52 -16.41
CA GLY A 513 34.16 -36.28 -17.66
C GLY A 513 33.11 -35.74 -18.63
N SER A 514 33.56 -35.19 -19.75
CA SER A 514 32.80 -34.52 -20.80
C SER A 514 32.16 -35.48 -21.83
N SER A 515 31.33 -34.86 -22.68
CA SER A 515 30.95 -35.24 -24.05
C SER A 515 29.69 -36.07 -24.27
N GLY A 516 28.89 -35.66 -25.27
CA GLY A 516 27.91 -36.51 -25.94
C GLY A 516 26.56 -35.87 -26.25
N SER A 517 26.48 -35.17 -27.39
CA SER A 517 25.26 -34.70 -28.03
C SER A 517 24.25 -35.83 -28.32
N GLY A 518 22.97 -35.61 -28.02
CA GLY A 518 21.88 -36.50 -28.37
C GLY A 518 20.58 -35.73 -28.63
N ASN A 519 20.29 -35.50 -29.90
CA ASN A 519 19.14 -34.79 -30.44
C ASN A 519 17.85 -35.61 -30.25
N SER A 520 16.82 -35.09 -29.57
CA SER A 520 15.49 -35.72 -29.49
C SER A 520 14.43 -34.80 -30.11
N GLY A 521 13.99 -35.20 -31.31
CA GLY A 521 13.05 -34.48 -32.14
C GLY A 521 11.63 -34.41 -31.57
N GLY A 522 10.94 -33.33 -31.95
CA GLY A 522 9.54 -33.08 -31.65
C GLY A 522 8.59 -33.97 -32.44
N SER A 523 7.58 -34.48 -31.76
CA SER A 523 6.44 -35.20 -32.33
C SER A 523 5.25 -34.26 -32.49
N SER A 524 4.92 -33.88 -33.73
CA SER A 524 3.68 -33.20 -34.09
C SER A 524 2.60 -34.22 -34.45
N SER A 525 1.47 -34.17 -33.75
CA SER A 525 0.30 -35.01 -34.01
C SER A 525 -0.54 -34.40 -35.14
N SER A 526 -0.52 -35.03 -36.32
CA SER A 526 -1.35 -34.63 -37.45
C SER A 526 -2.80 -35.14 -37.29
N LEU A 527 -3.76 -34.23 -37.36
CA LEU A 527 -5.20 -34.55 -37.39
C LEU A 527 -5.59 -35.33 -38.68
N SER A 528 -6.45 -36.34 -38.51
CA SER A 528 -7.01 -37.18 -39.58
C SER A 528 -7.70 -36.36 -40.67
N ALA A 529 -7.64 -36.85 -41.92
CA ALA A 529 -8.20 -36.21 -43.11
C ALA A 529 -9.70 -35.85 -43.00
N GLY A 530 -10.46 -36.54 -42.13
CA GLY A 530 -11.86 -36.20 -41.82
C GLY A 530 -12.05 -34.88 -41.06
N ALA A 531 -11.08 -34.46 -40.24
CA ALA A 531 -11.15 -33.21 -39.47
C ALA A 531 -10.88 -31.97 -40.33
N LYS A 532 -10.14 -32.13 -41.44
CA LYS A 532 -9.81 -31.02 -42.36
C LYS A 532 -10.98 -30.64 -43.28
N ALA A 533 -11.88 -31.58 -43.59
CA ALA A 533 -13.07 -31.32 -44.39
C ALA A 533 -14.18 -30.57 -43.62
N GLY A 534 -14.30 -30.78 -42.31
CA GLY A 534 -15.28 -30.07 -41.47
C GLY A 534 -14.98 -28.59 -41.25
N ILE A 535 -13.69 -28.22 -41.18
CA ILE A 535 -13.24 -26.83 -40.93
C ILE A 535 -13.49 -25.92 -42.14
N ALA A 536 -13.39 -26.45 -43.37
CA ALA A 536 -13.61 -25.67 -44.58
C ALA A 536 -15.09 -25.28 -44.79
N ILE A 537 -16.04 -26.14 -44.41
CA ILE A 537 -17.48 -25.87 -44.55
C ILE A 537 -17.97 -24.95 -43.41
N GLY A 538 -17.43 -25.10 -42.20
CA GLY A 538 -17.73 -24.21 -41.07
C GLY A 538 -17.23 -22.77 -41.24
N ALA A 539 -16.06 -22.59 -41.88
CA ALA A 539 -15.49 -21.27 -42.12
C ALA A 539 -16.32 -20.40 -43.09
N LEU A 540 -16.92 -21.01 -44.13
CA LEU A 540 -17.77 -20.27 -45.08
C LEU A 540 -19.12 -19.85 -44.47
N GLY A 541 -19.71 -20.68 -43.61
CA GLY A 541 -20.93 -20.33 -42.87
C GLY A 541 -20.70 -19.23 -41.84
N GLY A 542 -19.56 -19.27 -41.12
CA GLY A 542 -19.18 -18.28 -40.13
C GLY A 542 -18.95 -16.88 -40.71
N VAL A 543 -18.26 -16.78 -41.86
CA VAL A 543 -17.99 -15.49 -42.51
C VAL A 543 -19.28 -14.83 -43.01
N ALA A 544 -20.23 -15.60 -43.55
CA ALA A 544 -21.52 -15.05 -43.99
C ALA A 544 -22.37 -14.50 -42.83
N LEU A 545 -22.34 -15.15 -41.66
CA LEU A 545 -23.03 -14.68 -40.46
C LEU A 545 -22.40 -13.41 -39.88
N ILE A 546 -21.06 -13.31 -39.88
CA ILE A 546 -20.33 -12.13 -39.41
C ILE A 546 -20.61 -10.92 -40.33
N LEU A 547 -20.57 -11.12 -41.66
CA LEU A 547 -20.88 -10.06 -42.62
C LEU A 547 -22.36 -9.61 -42.52
N GLY A 548 -23.28 -10.55 -42.29
CA GLY A 548 -24.70 -10.25 -42.04
C GLY A 548 -24.90 -9.41 -40.78
N ALA A 549 -24.26 -9.78 -39.67
CA ALA A 549 -24.32 -9.03 -38.42
C ALA A 549 -23.71 -7.63 -38.56
N MET A 550 -22.58 -7.51 -39.26
CA MET A 550 -21.90 -6.22 -39.51
C MET A 550 -22.79 -5.29 -40.35
N LEU A 551 -23.47 -5.80 -41.37
CA LEU A 551 -24.42 -5.02 -42.17
C LEU A 551 -25.64 -4.55 -41.35
N ILE A 552 -26.14 -5.37 -40.42
CA ILE A 552 -27.24 -4.99 -39.52
C ILE A 552 -26.82 -3.88 -38.56
N VAL A 553 -25.62 -3.98 -37.97
CA VAL A 553 -25.06 -2.94 -37.07
C VAL A 553 -24.85 -1.62 -37.82
N LEU A 554 -24.28 -1.65 -39.02
CA LEU A 554 -24.11 -0.45 -39.86
C LEU A 554 -25.44 0.18 -40.26
N ARG A 555 -26.46 -0.63 -40.51
CA ARG A 555 -27.83 -0.16 -40.83
C ARG A 555 -28.51 0.47 -39.62
N ARG A 556 -28.32 -0.08 -38.41
CA ARG A 556 -28.81 0.52 -37.14
C ARG A 556 -28.08 1.83 -36.81
N ARG A 557 -26.77 1.91 -37.05
CA ARG A 557 -25.98 3.16 -36.92
C ARG A 557 -26.45 4.25 -37.89
N LYS A 558 -26.71 3.90 -39.16
CA LYS A 558 -27.29 4.85 -40.13
C LYS A 558 -28.69 5.34 -39.73
N ASN A 559 -29.50 4.50 -39.09
CA ASN A 559 -30.82 4.89 -38.62
C ASN A 559 -30.75 5.76 -37.34
N ALA A 560 -29.80 5.50 -36.44
CA ALA A 560 -29.57 6.34 -35.25
C ALA A 560 -29.04 7.74 -35.62
N LEU A 561 -28.26 7.86 -36.70
CA LEU A 561 -27.81 9.14 -37.22
C LEU A 561 -28.92 9.94 -37.95
N LYS A 562 -30.01 9.27 -38.37
CA LYS A 562 -31.18 9.93 -38.97
C LYS A 562 -32.21 10.42 -37.94
N GLN A 563 -32.01 10.15 -36.64
CA GLN A 563 -32.93 10.55 -35.57
C GLN A 563 -32.43 11.71 -34.69
N LYS A 564 -31.36 12.42 -35.08
CA LYS A 564 -31.08 13.75 -34.51
C LYS A 564 -31.81 14.82 -35.32
N THR A 565 -33.03 15.15 -34.91
CA THR A 565 -33.70 16.41 -35.25
C THR A 565 -32.98 17.55 -34.51
N PRO A 566 -32.70 18.69 -35.16
CA PRO A 566 -31.93 19.78 -34.55
C PRO A 566 -32.77 20.57 -33.54
N ILE A 567 -32.18 20.85 -32.38
CA ILE A 567 -32.70 21.85 -31.44
C ILE A 567 -32.48 23.21 -32.07
N SER A 568 -33.59 23.93 -32.27
CA SER A 568 -33.66 25.29 -32.80
C SER A 568 -32.94 26.28 -31.88
N GLU A 569 -32.07 27.08 -32.47
CA GLU A 569 -31.65 28.39 -31.93
C GLU A 569 -32.89 29.25 -31.65
N ALA A 570 -32.83 30.03 -30.57
CA ALA A 570 -33.70 31.17 -30.33
C ALA A 570 -32.85 32.45 -30.49
N PRO A 571 -33.35 33.48 -31.20
CA PRO A 571 -32.58 34.66 -31.56
C PRO A 571 -32.56 35.73 -30.46
N SER A 572 -31.49 36.51 -30.47
CA SER A 572 -31.33 37.79 -29.79
C SER A 572 -32.22 38.89 -30.38
N SER A 573 -32.87 39.70 -29.54
CA SER A 573 -32.96 41.16 -29.74
C SER A 573 -33.52 41.90 -28.52
N SER A 574 -33.04 43.13 -28.40
CA SER A 574 -33.15 44.20 -27.40
C SER A 574 -34.51 44.88 -27.20
N ASP A 575 -34.63 45.51 -26.02
CA ASP A 575 -35.33 46.75 -25.62
C ASP A 575 -36.86 46.91 -25.77
N ASP A 576 -37.57 46.91 -24.63
CA ASP A 576 -38.48 48.01 -24.22
C ASP A 576 -38.81 47.89 -22.71
N PRO A 577 -38.82 48.97 -21.90
CA PRO A 577 -38.93 48.93 -20.44
C PRO A 577 -40.38 49.15 -19.99
N SER A 578 -40.91 48.27 -19.14
CA SER A 578 -41.89 48.54 -18.06
C SER A 578 -42.67 47.27 -17.68
N ALA A 579 -42.22 46.53 -16.67
CA ALA A 579 -43.10 45.77 -15.76
C ALA A 579 -42.30 45.23 -14.55
N LEU A 580 -42.88 45.40 -13.36
CA LEU A 580 -42.29 45.20 -12.02
C LEU A 580 -42.07 43.73 -11.63
N PRO A 581 -41.15 43.43 -10.68
CA PRO A 581 -40.82 42.06 -10.27
C PRO A 581 -41.63 41.55 -9.06
N PRO A 582 -41.84 40.22 -8.93
CA PRO A 582 -42.27 39.61 -7.67
C PRO A 582 -41.09 39.12 -6.81
N VAL A 583 -40.98 39.79 -5.67
CA VAL A 583 -40.53 39.39 -4.32
C VAL A 583 -40.16 37.91 -4.08
N TYR A 584 -38.94 37.68 -3.56
CA TYR A 584 -38.57 36.51 -2.74
C TYR A 584 -38.26 36.97 -1.31
N TYR A 585 -38.93 36.38 -0.32
CA TYR A 585 -38.70 36.63 1.11
C TYR A 585 -37.54 35.78 1.64
N ARG A 586 -36.62 36.47 2.33
CA ARG A 586 -35.56 35.95 3.20
C ARG A 586 -36.03 36.15 4.64
N TYR A 587 -35.92 35.12 5.49
CA TYR A 587 -36.06 35.29 6.94
C TYR A 587 -34.86 34.66 7.64
N ASP A 588 -33.97 35.54 8.09
CA ASP A 588 -33.11 35.35 9.26
C ASP A 588 -33.90 35.81 10.50
N ILE A 589 -33.80 35.11 11.63
CA ILE A 589 -34.18 35.64 12.94
C ILE A 589 -33.07 35.33 13.94
N SER A 590 -32.48 36.40 14.46
CA SER A 590 -31.58 36.46 15.61
C SER A 590 -32.35 36.61 16.93
N GLU A 591 -31.68 36.21 18.01
CA GLU A 591 -32.08 36.21 19.42
C GLU A 591 -32.61 37.54 19.99
N ALA A 592 -33.45 37.45 21.02
CA ALA A 592 -33.54 38.45 22.09
C ALA A 592 -34.01 37.83 23.43
N HIS A 593 -33.30 38.21 24.49
CA HIS A 593 -33.50 37.91 25.91
C HIS A 593 -34.82 38.45 26.50
N GLY A 594 -35.32 37.81 27.58
CA GLY A 594 -36.13 38.48 28.60
C GLY A 594 -36.99 37.61 29.54
N SER A 595 -36.43 37.28 30.73
CA SER A 595 -37.06 37.25 32.07
C SER A 595 -38.28 36.36 32.43
N ASP A 596 -38.06 35.51 33.45
CA ASP A 596 -38.97 34.74 34.34
C ASP A 596 -39.87 35.68 35.22
N PRO A 597 -41.01 35.27 35.85
CA PRO A 597 -41.09 34.26 36.93
C PRO A 597 -42.31 33.29 36.94
N GLY A 598 -42.07 32.01 37.25
CA GLY A 598 -42.69 31.35 38.40
C GLY A 598 -43.90 30.39 38.27
N VAL A 599 -43.68 29.17 38.80
CA VAL A 599 -44.54 28.38 39.74
C VAL A 599 -45.47 27.24 39.21
N LYS A 600 -45.25 26.04 39.81
CA LYS A 600 -46.08 24.79 39.94
C LYS A 600 -46.29 23.97 38.65
N GLY A 601 -46.17 22.64 38.59
CA GLY A 601 -46.07 21.54 39.56
C GLY A 601 -46.67 20.27 38.91
N VAL A 602 -46.44 19.07 39.49
CA VAL A 602 -47.00 17.73 39.15
C VAL A 602 -46.21 16.94 38.07
N ARG A 603 -45.32 15.98 38.41
CA ARG A 603 -45.42 14.61 39.01
C ARG A 603 -45.65 13.45 38.02
N HIS A 604 -44.72 12.51 38.13
CA HIS A 604 -44.76 11.03 38.01
C HIS A 604 -44.76 10.32 36.66
N GLY A 605 -43.80 9.40 36.56
CA GLY A 605 -43.72 8.31 35.59
C GLY A 605 -42.41 7.51 35.74
N THR A 606 -42.10 7.05 36.96
CA THR A 606 -41.02 6.12 37.27
C THR A 606 -41.28 4.73 36.69
N GLN A 607 -40.25 4.10 36.12
CA GLN A 607 -40.11 2.65 36.16
C GLN A 607 -38.66 2.31 36.46
N GLU A 608 -38.40 2.00 37.74
CA GLU A 608 -37.21 1.27 38.19
C GLU A 608 -37.43 -0.23 37.94
N LEU A 609 -36.35 -0.98 37.69
CA LEU A 609 -35.99 -2.11 38.53
C LEU A 609 -34.53 -2.57 38.23
N HIS A 610 -33.68 -2.23 39.20
CA HIS A 610 -32.68 -3.08 39.85
C HIS A 610 -31.33 -3.41 39.18
N SER A 611 -30.39 -2.60 39.64
CA SER A 611 -28.99 -2.81 40.02
C SER A 611 -28.58 -4.15 40.67
N SER A 612 -27.29 -4.47 40.51
CA SER A 612 -26.47 -5.10 41.55
C SER A 612 -24.96 -5.16 41.16
N TRP A 613 -24.17 -4.22 41.73
CA TRP A 613 -22.75 -4.27 42.21
C TRP A 613 -21.63 -4.73 41.25
N GLY A 614 -20.43 -4.14 41.12
CA GLY A 614 -19.59 -3.19 41.87
C GLY A 614 -18.14 -3.27 41.29
N PRO A 615 -17.17 -2.42 41.69
CA PRO A 615 -16.22 -1.75 40.77
C PRO A 615 -14.81 -2.35 40.69
N HIS A 616 -14.09 -2.11 39.58
CA HIS A 616 -12.65 -2.36 39.46
C HIS A 616 -11.86 -1.09 39.06
N MET A 617 -11.19 -0.53 40.07
CA MET A 617 -9.80 -0.03 40.11
C MET A 617 -9.21 0.59 38.83
N MET A 618 -9.10 1.92 38.83
CA MET A 618 -8.06 2.66 38.10
C MET A 618 -6.84 2.80 39.02
N GLY A 619 -5.66 2.42 38.52
CA GLY A 619 -4.38 2.66 39.17
C GLY A 619 -3.56 3.66 38.37
N ASP A 620 -3.45 4.87 38.88
CA ASP A 620 -2.46 5.88 38.51
C ASP A 620 -1.05 5.43 38.90
N ASN A 621 -0.06 5.82 38.10
CA ASN A 621 1.32 6.01 38.56
C ASN A 621 2.00 7.09 37.73
N THR A 622 1.77 8.34 38.13
CA THR A 622 2.65 9.48 37.84
C THR A 622 3.63 9.66 39.00
N PHE A 623 4.93 9.59 38.72
CA PHE A 623 5.97 10.00 39.66
C PHE A 623 6.24 11.51 39.52
N VAL A 624 6.11 12.21 40.63
CA VAL A 624 6.44 13.63 40.84
C VAL A 624 7.89 13.72 41.32
N ALA A 625 8.62 14.72 40.84
CA ALA A 625 9.76 15.29 41.55
C ALA A 625 9.48 16.80 41.73
N GLU A 626 9.38 17.21 43.00
CA GLU A 626 9.22 18.60 43.46
C GLU A 626 10.52 19.41 43.34
N LEU A 627 10.39 20.74 43.22
CA LEU A 627 11.07 21.82 43.98
C LEU A 627 10.92 23.18 43.22
N PRO A 628 11.04 24.36 43.87
CA PRO A 628 9.96 25.05 44.56
C PRO A 628 9.60 26.44 43.97
N ALA A 629 8.54 27.03 44.52
CA ALA A 629 7.92 28.29 44.16
C ALA A 629 8.80 29.55 44.33
N GLY A 630 8.54 30.55 43.48
CA GLY A 630 9.06 31.92 43.64
C GLY A 630 8.43 32.93 42.67
N GLY A 631 7.30 33.52 43.08
CA GLY A 631 6.97 34.96 42.93
C GLY A 631 6.70 35.58 41.55
N GLY A 632 5.56 36.29 41.46
CA GLY A 632 5.53 37.59 40.77
C GLY A 632 4.57 37.75 39.60
N SER A 633 3.35 38.20 39.90
CA SER A 633 2.35 38.77 39.00
C SER A 633 2.91 39.87 38.07
N LYS A 634 2.41 39.93 36.83
CA LYS A 634 1.92 41.18 36.20
C LYS A 634 1.06 40.90 34.96
N ASN A 635 -0.17 41.41 35.00
CA ASN A 635 -1.11 41.60 33.90
C ASN A 635 -0.50 42.48 32.79
N ALA A 636 -0.83 42.17 31.52
CA ALA A 636 -1.13 43.21 30.54
C ALA A 636 -2.02 42.66 29.41
N SER A 637 -3.09 43.42 29.18
CA SER A 637 -4.22 43.24 28.30
C SER A 637 -3.88 43.33 26.80
N VAL A 638 -4.65 42.56 26.03
CA VAL A 638 -4.71 42.53 24.56
C VAL A 638 -5.57 43.68 24.06
N THR A 639 -5.06 44.46 23.10
CA THR A 639 -5.86 45.41 22.30
C THR A 639 -5.76 45.03 20.82
N ARG A 640 -6.93 44.78 20.21
CA ARG A 640 -7.12 44.59 18.77
C ARG A 640 -6.98 45.92 18.02
N LEU A 641 -6.43 45.88 16.81
CA LEU A 641 -6.68 46.87 15.77
C LEU A 641 -7.00 46.17 14.44
N SER A 642 -8.02 46.70 13.76
CA SER A 642 -8.54 46.33 12.44
C SER A 642 -7.71 46.99 11.31
N PRO A 643 -7.86 46.56 10.04
CA PRO A 643 -6.94 46.89 8.95
C PRO A 643 -7.33 48.14 8.17
N ALA A 644 -6.33 48.78 7.56
CA ALA A 644 -6.49 49.81 6.53
C ALA A 644 -5.73 49.39 5.27
N GLU A 645 -6.41 49.48 4.12
CA GLU A 645 -5.87 49.42 2.75
C GLU A 645 -4.96 50.62 2.45
N ILE A 646 -4.02 50.44 1.51
CA ILE A 646 -3.66 51.39 0.42
C ILE A 646 -2.69 50.70 -0.56
N ASP A 647 -2.96 50.91 -1.84
CA ASP A 647 -2.25 50.50 -3.05
C ASP A 647 -0.78 50.98 -3.19
N GLY A 648 -0.02 50.36 -4.10
CA GLY A 648 1.13 51.01 -4.75
C GLY A 648 2.19 50.11 -5.36
N GLU A 649 2.28 50.13 -6.69
CA GLU A 649 3.29 49.52 -7.56
C GLU A 649 4.75 49.84 -7.20
N GLY A 650 5.69 48.97 -7.61
CA GLY A 650 7.12 49.31 -7.61
C GLY A 650 8.05 48.17 -8.02
N ALA A 651 8.54 48.24 -9.26
CA ALA A 651 9.43 47.28 -9.90
C ALA A 651 10.89 47.32 -9.43
N MET A 652 11.62 46.27 -9.85
CA MET A 652 13.07 46.16 -10.09
C MET A 652 14.05 45.75 -8.96
N ARG A 653 14.55 44.50 -9.13
CA ARG A 653 15.94 44.17 -9.54
C ARG A 653 17.08 44.48 -8.55
N SER A 654 17.65 43.44 -7.94
CA SER A 654 19.07 43.37 -7.56
C SER A 654 19.60 41.97 -7.92
N LYS A 655 20.47 41.83 -8.93
CA LYS A 655 21.95 41.96 -8.92
C LYS A 655 22.64 41.12 -7.85
N TYR A 656 23.17 40.00 -8.34
CA TYR A 656 24.31 39.25 -7.83
C TYR A 656 25.51 40.19 -7.53
N GLY A 657 26.19 39.91 -6.43
CA GLY A 657 27.52 40.41 -6.11
C GLY A 657 28.23 39.40 -5.21
N GLU A 658 29.26 38.75 -5.74
CA GLU A 658 30.27 38.01 -4.99
C GLU A 658 31.09 38.96 -4.11
N GLY A 659 31.56 38.45 -2.97
CA GLY A 659 32.51 39.14 -2.09
C GLY A 659 33.20 38.16 -1.14
N VAL A 660 34.49 37.93 -1.39
CA VAL A 660 35.44 37.17 -0.57
C VAL A 660 36.20 38.15 0.35
N VAL A 661 36.87 37.59 1.40
CA VAL A 661 37.84 38.19 2.35
C VAL A 661 37.18 38.86 3.56
N GLY A 662 37.54 38.65 4.83
CA GLY A 662 38.61 37.90 5.50
C GLY A 662 38.88 38.55 6.89
N ASN A 663 39.20 37.69 7.87
CA ASN A 663 40.01 37.92 9.09
C ASN A 663 39.46 38.51 10.41
N ALA A 664 39.89 37.81 11.48
CA ALA A 664 40.44 38.29 12.77
C ALA A 664 39.55 38.37 14.05
N THR A 665 39.65 37.29 14.85
CA THR A 665 40.05 37.20 16.29
C THR A 665 39.51 38.14 17.38
N THR A 666 38.95 37.52 18.44
CA THR A 666 39.19 37.61 19.91
C THR A 666 38.33 36.48 20.55
N GLY A 667 38.66 35.68 21.57
CA GLY A 667 39.74 35.61 22.55
C GLY A 667 39.16 35.41 23.96
N SER A 668 39.07 34.17 24.47
CA SER A 668 39.09 33.77 25.91
C SER A 668 38.76 32.25 26.04
N GLU A 669 39.67 31.37 26.47
CA GLU A 669 40.21 31.08 27.82
C GLU A 669 39.52 29.84 28.45
N LEU A 670 40.21 28.70 28.53
CA LEU A 670 40.51 27.94 29.77
C LEU A 670 41.05 26.51 29.52
N SER A 671 41.88 26.09 30.47
CA SER A 671 43.00 25.13 30.46
C SER A 671 42.70 23.62 30.41
N PRO A 672 43.74 22.78 30.17
CA PRO A 672 43.69 21.31 30.14
C PRO A 672 44.13 20.68 31.48
N VAL A 673 43.77 19.41 31.70
CA VAL A 673 44.36 18.57 32.77
C VAL A 673 45.01 17.33 32.15
N GLN A 674 46.28 17.15 32.49
CA GLN A 674 47.11 15.97 32.25
C GLN A 674 46.89 14.90 33.33
N VAL A 675 47.07 13.63 32.94
CA VAL A 675 47.70 12.61 33.80
C VAL A 675 48.67 11.79 32.93
N SER A 676 49.90 11.63 33.42
CA SER A 676 51.07 11.00 32.77
C SER A 676 51.46 9.70 33.54
N PRO A 677 52.56 8.98 33.23
CA PRO A 677 52.58 7.51 33.12
C PRO A 677 53.58 6.78 34.05
N SER A 678 53.64 5.44 33.99
CA SER A 678 54.77 4.51 34.29
C SER A 678 54.20 3.07 34.24
N GLU A 679 54.87 1.98 33.83
CA GLU A 679 56.28 1.68 33.56
C GLU A 679 56.40 0.39 32.70
N GLU A 680 57.57 0.24 32.09
CA GLU A 680 58.16 -0.83 31.27
C GLU A 680 58.08 -2.28 31.80
N ASN A 681 57.95 -3.30 30.92
CA ASN A 681 59.06 -4.13 30.43
C ASN A 681 58.65 -5.43 29.69
N GLY A 682 59.40 -5.75 28.62
CA GLY A 682 59.61 -7.08 28.02
C GLY A 682 58.53 -7.56 27.04
N ASP A 683 58.82 -8.20 25.90
CA ASP A 683 60.06 -8.68 25.30
C ASP A 683 59.78 -8.97 23.81
N LEU A 684 60.83 -8.97 23.00
CA LEU A 684 60.87 -9.22 21.57
C LEU A 684 60.35 -10.61 21.19
N THR A 685 59.66 -10.73 20.04
CA THR A 685 60.22 -11.45 18.87
C THR A 685 59.30 -11.39 17.65
N THR A 686 59.90 -10.89 16.56
CA THR A 686 59.55 -11.03 15.16
C THR A 686 59.26 -12.47 14.71
N THR A 687 58.27 -12.65 13.84
CA THR A 687 58.47 -13.44 12.61
C THR A 687 57.46 -13.05 11.52
N ARG A 688 57.99 -12.83 10.33
CA ARG A 688 57.33 -12.48 9.08
C ARG A 688 57.78 -13.53 8.05
N LYS A 689 56.86 -13.96 7.18
CA LYS A 689 57.07 -14.84 5.99
C LYS A 689 57.41 -16.31 6.32
N GLU A 690 56.97 -17.32 5.57
CA GLU A 690 56.89 -17.44 4.11
C GLU A 690 56.02 -18.65 3.69
N GLU A 691 55.48 -18.59 2.46
CA GLU A 691 55.10 -19.67 1.53
C GLU A 691 54.72 -21.09 2.03
N LYS A 692 53.48 -21.51 1.78
CA LYS A 692 53.12 -22.44 0.70
C LYS A 692 51.62 -22.57 0.50
#